data_AF-A0A833SFW8-F1
#
_entry.id   AF-A0A833SFW8-F1
#
_cell.length_a   1.000
_cell.length_b   1.000
_cell.length_c   1.000
_cell.angle_alpha   90.00
_cell.angle_beta   90.00
_cell.angle_gamma   90.00
#
_symmetry.space_group_name_H-M   'P 1'
#
loop_
_entity.id
_entity.type
_entity.pdbx_description
1 polymer ?
#
loop_
_entity_poly.entity_id
_entity_poly.type
_entity_poly.pdbx_seq_one_letter_code
_entity_poly.pdbx_strand_id
1 'polypeptide(L)'
;MLLPQDMMAAQSKMLYQMNKYYGERVQARMGQVQKTIREVCKVVQEVLKEVEVQEPRFISSLTECNGRYEGLEVISPGEFEVVLYLNQMGVFNFVDDGSLPGCAVLKLSDGRKRSMSLWVEFITASGYLSARKIRSRFQTLVAQACDKCAYRDSVKMIADTTEVKLRIRERYVVQITPAFKCSGVWPRSAAHWPIPHIPWPHPNLVAEVKTEGFDLLSKESVALQGKQSAMEGDAWVLSFTEAETRLLQGGCRRRCLSILKTLRDRHLDLPGNPVTSYHMKTLLLYECEKHPLETEWDEGCIADRINGIFLQLISCLQCRRCPHYFLPNLDLFKGKSPSGLENAAKQVWRLTRELLTNSRALEKLYILKTEKILQFWMKKLSTRVARCGDRESRQPRRGSPRRLQAATTTMLLPADMLAAQSKMVYQINKYFGERVMTRKSQVMKTIQEVCRVVQDVLKEVEVQEPRFISSLTDYNGRFDGLDVISPTEFEIVIYLNQMGVLNFVDDGTLPGCAVLKLSDGRKRSMSLWVEFITASGYLSARKIRSRFQTLVAQACDKCAYRDSVKMIADTTEVKLRIRERYVVQITPAFKCAGLWPRSASHWPIAHIPWPHPNIVAEVKTEGFDMLSKECIGLQGKQSAMEGDAWALSFIDAENRLLQGGSRKRCLSILKTLRDRHLDLPGNPVTSYHMKTLLLYECEKHPHEAEWDEICIADRINGILLQLISCLQCRRCPHYFLPNLDLFKGKSPSGLENAAKQVWRLTRELLTNSRALEKL
;
A
#
# COMPACT_ATOMS: atom_id res chain seq x y z
N MET A 1 -27.54 13.84 -10.98
CA MET A 1 -28.12 12.59 -10.44
C MET A 1 -28.33 12.77 -8.95
N LEU A 2 -29.58 12.78 -8.49
CA LEU A 2 -29.94 12.87 -7.08
C LEU A 2 -29.50 11.59 -6.36
N LEU A 3 -28.71 11.72 -5.29
CA LEU A 3 -28.32 10.59 -4.43
C LEU A 3 -29.59 10.00 -3.76
N PRO A 4 -29.71 8.67 -3.62
CA PRO A 4 -30.85 8.04 -2.96
C PRO A 4 -31.05 8.58 -1.53
N GLN A 5 -32.31 8.73 -1.12
CA GLN A 5 -32.73 9.35 0.14
C GLN A 5 -32.09 8.69 1.38
N ASP A 6 -31.87 7.37 1.35
CA ASP A 6 -31.18 6.61 2.41
C ASP A 6 -29.68 6.96 2.51
N MET A 7 -29.02 7.26 1.39
CA MET A 7 -27.60 7.67 1.39
C MET A 7 -27.43 9.08 1.95
N MET A 8 -28.36 9.99 1.66
CA MET A 8 -28.36 11.33 2.24
C MET A 8 -28.55 11.29 3.77
N ALA A 9 -29.41 10.38 4.27
CA ALA A 9 -29.63 10.20 5.70
C ALA A 9 -28.38 9.67 6.43
N ALA A 10 -27.65 8.72 5.83
CA ALA A 10 -26.42 8.17 6.39
C ALA A 10 -25.28 9.21 6.41
N GLN A 11 -25.09 9.95 5.30
CA GLN A 11 -24.09 11.01 5.20
C GLN A 11 -24.37 12.15 6.19
N SER A 12 -25.64 12.55 6.34
CA SER A 12 -26.06 13.58 7.30
C SER A 12 -25.82 13.16 8.75
N LYS A 13 -26.08 11.89 9.10
CA LYS A 13 -25.79 11.35 10.44
C LYS A 13 -24.29 11.32 10.73
N MET A 14 -23.47 10.90 9.77
CA MET A 14 -22.02 10.86 9.94
C MET A 14 -21.43 12.27 10.08
N LEU A 15 -21.91 13.23 9.30
CA LEU A 15 -21.54 14.64 9.42
C LEU A 15 -21.88 15.21 10.81
N TYR A 16 -23.08 14.93 11.32
CA TYR A 16 -23.46 15.32 12.68
C TYR A 16 -22.48 14.77 13.73
N GLN A 17 -22.11 13.49 13.62
CA GLN A 17 -21.16 12.88 14.54
C GLN A 17 -19.74 13.45 14.42
N MET A 18 -19.29 13.76 13.20
CA MET A 18 -18.02 14.45 12.98
C MET A 18 -18.03 15.84 13.62
N ASN A 19 -19.13 16.58 13.49
CA ASN A 19 -19.31 17.88 14.12
C ASN A 19 -19.27 17.78 15.65
N LYS A 20 -19.98 16.81 16.23
CA LYS A 20 -19.97 16.54 17.67
C LYS A 20 -18.59 16.15 18.17
N TYR A 21 -17.91 15.21 17.50
CA TYR A 21 -16.55 14.79 17.87
C TYR A 21 -15.57 15.96 17.79
N TYR A 22 -15.72 16.83 16.78
CA TYR A 22 -14.93 18.06 16.67
C TYR A 22 -15.16 18.99 17.88
N GLY A 23 -16.43 19.32 18.16
CA GLY A 23 -16.81 20.22 19.24
C GLY A 23 -16.41 19.72 20.64
N GLU A 24 -16.45 18.42 20.88
CA GLU A 24 -16.14 17.84 22.19
C GLU A 24 -14.68 17.42 22.35
N ARG A 25 -14.13 16.68 21.38
CA ARG A 25 -12.83 15.99 21.53
C ARG A 25 -11.70 16.76 20.91
N VAL A 26 -11.90 17.26 19.71
CA VAL A 26 -10.87 18.03 19.00
C VAL A 26 -10.66 19.36 19.70
N GLN A 27 -11.72 20.07 20.07
CA GLN A 27 -11.60 21.32 20.84
C GLN A 27 -10.98 21.12 22.22
N ALA A 28 -11.37 20.08 22.97
CA ALA A 28 -10.74 19.78 24.26
C ALA A 28 -9.24 19.47 24.12
N ARG A 29 -8.86 18.69 23.09
CA ARG A 29 -7.45 18.44 22.77
C ARG A 29 -6.73 19.75 22.43
N MET A 30 -7.29 20.57 21.56
CA MET A 30 -6.70 21.84 21.15
C MET A 30 -6.51 22.78 22.34
N GLY A 31 -7.54 22.96 23.18
CA GLY A 31 -7.45 23.78 24.39
C GLY A 31 -6.40 23.27 25.38
N GLN A 32 -6.32 21.96 25.61
CA GLN A 32 -5.30 21.38 26.48
C GLN A 32 -3.88 21.57 25.91
N VAL A 33 -3.69 21.32 24.61
CA VAL A 33 -2.41 21.51 23.95
C VAL A 33 -1.98 22.98 24.01
N GLN A 34 -2.88 23.93 23.76
CA GLN A 34 -2.57 25.35 23.85
C GLN A 34 -2.16 25.78 25.26
N LYS A 35 -2.83 25.26 26.30
CA LYS A 35 -2.42 25.48 27.69
C LYS A 35 -1.01 24.95 27.96
N THR A 36 -0.71 23.75 27.49
CA THR A 36 0.61 23.13 27.63
C THR A 36 1.68 23.89 26.84
N ILE A 37 1.37 24.38 25.64
CA ILE A 37 2.28 25.19 24.82
C ILE A 37 2.74 26.43 25.59
N ARG A 38 1.83 27.21 26.16
CA ARG A 38 2.19 28.41 26.93
C ARG A 38 3.09 28.09 28.12
N GLU A 39 2.82 27.00 28.82
CA GLU A 39 3.64 26.53 29.95
C GLU A 39 5.06 26.15 29.49
N VAL A 40 5.15 25.38 28.40
CA VAL A 40 6.40 24.87 27.86
C VAL A 40 7.24 25.98 27.23
N CYS A 41 6.64 26.83 26.40
CA CYS A 41 7.33 27.94 25.73
C CYS A 41 7.93 28.93 26.73
N LYS A 42 7.26 29.18 27.87
CA LYS A 42 7.82 30.03 28.93
C LYS A 42 9.13 29.47 29.49
N VAL A 43 9.20 28.16 29.72
CA VAL A 43 10.44 27.51 30.20
C VAL A 43 11.52 27.55 29.13
N VAL A 44 11.16 27.29 27.87
CA VAL A 44 12.10 27.35 26.74
C VAL A 44 12.67 28.76 26.54
N GLN A 45 11.86 29.80 26.65
CA GLN A 45 12.30 31.20 26.56
C GLN A 45 13.33 31.55 27.64
N GLU A 46 13.11 31.15 28.90
CA GLU A 46 14.09 31.37 29.97
C GLU A 46 15.39 30.60 29.74
N VAL A 47 15.32 29.34 29.28
CA VAL A 47 16.52 28.57 28.93
C VAL A 47 17.29 29.25 27.79
N LEU A 48 16.59 29.69 26.73
CA LEU A 48 17.21 30.37 25.59
C LEU A 48 17.80 31.73 25.98
N LYS A 49 17.20 32.45 26.93
CA LYS A 49 17.75 33.70 27.47
C LYS A 49 19.10 33.47 28.15
N GLU A 50 19.23 32.41 28.96
CA GLU A 50 20.51 32.03 29.58
C GLU A 50 21.55 31.53 28.55
N VAL A 51 21.09 30.94 27.44
CA VAL A 51 21.98 30.63 26.31
C VAL A 51 22.48 31.91 25.63
N GLU A 52 21.60 32.87 25.38
CA GLU A 52 21.93 34.15 24.73
C GLU A 52 22.94 34.97 25.54
N VAL A 53 22.84 34.95 26.88
CA VAL A 53 23.83 35.59 27.78
C VAL A 53 25.24 35.00 27.57
N GLN A 54 25.34 33.70 27.28
CA GLN A 54 26.62 33.01 27.09
C GLN A 54 27.10 33.07 25.63
N GLU A 55 26.17 33.13 24.68
CA GLU A 55 26.44 33.15 23.24
C GLU A 55 25.37 33.99 22.52
N PRO A 56 25.62 35.30 22.31
CA PRO A 56 24.65 36.24 21.75
C PRO A 56 24.20 35.95 20.31
N ARG A 57 24.82 34.97 19.63
CA ARG A 57 24.41 34.52 18.29
C ARG A 57 23.16 33.62 18.31
N PHE A 58 22.84 32.99 19.44
CA PHE A 58 21.65 32.14 19.61
C PHE A 58 20.48 32.92 20.24
N ILE A 59 19.97 33.90 19.50
CA ILE A 59 18.85 34.73 19.93
C ILE A 59 17.55 33.94 19.83
N SER A 60 16.68 34.03 20.85
CA SER A 60 15.39 33.34 20.81
C SER A 60 14.47 33.91 19.75
N SER A 61 14.14 33.13 18.73
CA SER A 61 13.09 33.45 17.75
C SER A 61 11.68 33.10 18.23
N LEU A 62 11.56 32.53 19.44
CA LEU A 62 10.31 31.99 19.96
C LEU A 62 9.41 33.12 20.49
N THR A 63 8.60 33.69 19.61
CA THR A 63 7.67 34.79 19.91
C THR A 63 6.22 34.37 19.69
N GLU A 64 5.30 34.86 20.55
CA GLU A 64 3.86 34.62 20.38
C GLU A 64 3.25 35.72 19.52
N CYS A 65 2.74 35.34 18.34
CA CYS A 65 2.06 36.21 17.40
C CYS A 65 0.66 35.64 17.11
N ASN A 66 -0.39 36.42 17.35
CA ASN A 66 -1.79 36.01 17.14
C ASN A 66 -2.16 34.67 17.82
N GLY A 67 -1.65 34.45 19.04
CA GLY A 67 -1.92 33.23 19.82
C GLY A 67 -1.22 31.97 19.30
N ARG A 68 -0.17 32.13 18.47
CA ARG A 68 0.69 31.04 18.00
C ARG A 68 2.15 31.42 18.20
N TYR A 69 2.97 30.44 18.52
CA TYR A 69 4.42 30.63 18.61
C TYR A 69 5.06 30.34 17.25
N GLU A 70 5.82 31.29 16.70
CA GLU A 70 6.57 31.06 15.46
C GLU A 70 7.62 29.97 15.67
N GLY A 71 7.76 29.07 14.69
CA GLY A 71 8.70 27.94 14.75
C GLY A 71 8.30 26.80 15.68
N LEU A 72 7.13 26.83 16.33
CA LEU A 72 6.66 25.75 17.20
C LEU A 72 5.83 24.70 16.45
N GLU A 73 6.23 23.44 16.53
CA GLU A 73 5.48 22.29 16.04
C GLU A 73 5.03 21.36 17.18
N VAL A 74 3.77 20.91 17.09
CA VAL A 74 3.18 19.93 18.02
C VAL A 74 3.29 18.53 17.43
N ILE A 75 4.19 17.71 17.99
CA ILE A 75 4.39 16.31 17.60
C ILE A 75 3.29 15.43 18.21
N SER A 76 3.10 15.57 19.53
CA SER A 76 2.07 14.92 20.34
C SER A 76 1.61 15.84 21.47
N PRO A 77 0.57 15.50 22.26
CA PRO A 77 0.15 16.34 23.39
C PRO A 77 1.22 16.54 24.49
N GLY A 78 2.30 15.75 24.50
CA GLY A 78 3.41 15.87 25.43
C GLY A 78 4.77 16.10 24.78
N GLU A 79 4.84 16.20 23.45
CA GLU A 79 6.08 16.32 22.69
C GLU A 79 6.00 17.47 21.69
N PHE A 80 6.99 18.34 21.70
CA PHE A 80 7.05 19.57 20.90
C PHE A 80 8.41 19.73 20.23
N GLU A 81 8.45 20.39 19.08
CA GLU A 81 9.68 20.87 18.44
C GLU A 81 9.61 22.40 18.35
N VAL A 82 10.65 23.08 18.83
CA VAL A 82 10.86 24.52 18.68
C VAL A 82 11.99 24.72 17.70
N VAL A 83 11.69 25.29 16.55
CA VAL A 83 12.68 25.72 15.56
C VAL A 83 13.25 27.05 16.02
N LEU A 84 14.55 27.05 16.32
CA LEU A 84 15.31 28.24 16.67
C LEU A 84 15.92 28.83 15.39
N TYR A 85 15.31 29.88 14.88
CA TYR A 85 15.80 30.56 13.68
C TYR A 85 17.05 31.36 14.01
N LEU A 86 18.18 30.93 13.44
CA LEU A 86 19.45 31.62 13.51
C LEU A 86 19.41 32.86 12.61
N ASN A 87 20.31 33.81 12.88
CA ASN A 87 20.54 34.97 12.00
C ASN A 87 20.80 34.54 10.55
N GLN A 88 20.68 35.47 9.60
CA GLN A 88 20.74 35.16 8.17
C GLN A 88 21.96 34.29 7.80
N MET A 89 21.75 33.37 6.84
CA MET A 89 22.79 32.49 6.33
C MET A 89 23.98 33.25 5.70
N GLY A 90 23.81 34.52 5.32
CA GLY A 90 24.92 35.38 4.89
C GLY A 90 25.60 34.90 3.60
N VAL A 91 26.88 34.51 3.69
CA VAL A 91 27.77 34.25 2.54
C VAL A 91 27.69 32.81 1.98
N PHE A 92 26.79 31.97 2.51
CA PHE A 92 26.61 30.59 2.05
C PHE A 92 25.59 30.49 0.92
N ASN A 93 25.90 29.64 -0.06
CA ASN A 93 24.97 29.18 -1.08
C ASN A 93 24.26 27.92 -0.59
N PHE A 94 22.96 27.87 -0.82
CA PHE A 94 22.16 26.66 -0.70
C PHE A 94 22.46 25.71 -1.87
N VAL A 95 22.80 24.46 -1.57
CA VAL A 95 23.10 23.42 -2.56
C VAL A 95 22.23 22.19 -2.30
N ASP A 96 21.38 21.90 -3.28
CA ASP A 96 20.52 20.72 -3.35
C ASP A 96 20.69 20.06 -4.72
N ASP A 97 21.51 19.01 -4.75
CA ASP A 97 21.78 18.20 -5.94
C ASP A 97 21.03 16.85 -5.93
N GLY A 98 20.19 16.61 -4.92
CA GLY A 98 19.45 15.36 -4.74
C GLY A 98 20.28 14.16 -4.26
N SER A 99 21.57 14.34 -3.96
CA SER A 99 22.45 13.25 -3.46
C SER A 99 22.09 12.82 -2.04
N LEU A 100 21.57 13.74 -1.22
CA LEU A 100 21.15 13.51 0.16
C LEU A 100 19.61 13.58 0.26
N PRO A 101 18.90 12.45 0.36
CA PRO A 101 17.44 12.45 0.41
C PRO A 101 16.92 13.26 1.60
N GLY A 102 16.16 14.32 1.31
CA GLY A 102 15.56 15.20 2.32
C GLY A 102 16.52 16.10 3.07
N CYS A 103 17.77 16.21 2.59
CA CYS A 103 18.76 17.10 3.18
C CYS A 103 19.43 17.95 2.09
N ALA A 104 20.04 19.05 2.50
CA ALA A 104 20.83 19.92 1.66
C ALA A 104 22.10 20.37 2.40
N VAL A 105 23.02 21.03 1.70
CA VAL A 105 24.23 21.58 2.31
C VAL A 105 24.34 23.08 2.05
N LEU A 106 25.00 23.77 2.98
CA LEU A 106 25.35 25.19 2.86
C LEU A 106 26.84 25.29 2.60
N LYS A 107 27.22 25.85 1.44
CA LYS A 107 28.63 25.97 1.03
C LYS A 107 29.01 27.43 0.82
N LEU A 108 30.20 27.83 1.25
CA LEU A 108 30.70 29.18 1.00
C LEU A 108 30.63 29.53 -0.49
N SER A 109 30.09 30.71 -0.79
CA SER A 109 30.08 31.25 -2.16
C SER A 109 31.48 31.53 -2.68
N ASP A 110 32.40 31.93 -1.78
CA ASP A 110 33.81 32.16 -2.05
C ASP A 110 34.60 31.91 -0.74
N GLY A 111 35.69 31.15 -0.84
CA GLY A 111 36.54 30.81 0.31
C GLY A 111 37.13 32.04 1.02
N ARG A 112 37.33 33.16 0.30
CA ARG A 112 37.81 34.43 0.87
C ARG A 112 36.79 35.06 1.84
N LYS A 113 35.51 34.70 1.72
CA LYS A 113 34.44 35.19 2.59
C LYS A 113 34.32 34.41 3.90
N ARG A 114 35.18 33.42 4.15
CA ARG A 114 35.15 32.57 5.36
C ARG A 114 35.16 33.39 6.65
N SER A 115 36.06 34.37 6.76
CA SER A 115 36.19 35.23 7.95
C SER A 115 35.05 36.24 8.11
N MET A 116 34.24 36.46 7.07
CA MET A 116 33.06 37.33 7.15
C MET A 116 31.82 36.61 7.69
N SER A 117 31.89 35.27 7.85
CA SER A 117 30.76 34.50 8.39
C SER A 117 30.69 34.61 9.91
N LEU A 118 29.49 34.84 10.44
CA LEU A 118 29.19 34.78 11.88
C LEU A 118 29.44 33.39 12.49
N TRP A 119 29.52 32.36 11.64
CA TRP A 119 29.57 30.95 12.02
C TRP A 119 30.91 30.30 11.64
N VAL A 120 31.99 31.10 11.58
CA VAL A 120 33.29 30.73 10.99
C VAL A 120 33.88 29.44 11.58
N GLU A 121 33.73 29.20 12.88
CA GLU A 121 34.27 28.02 13.58
C GLU A 121 33.53 26.73 13.21
N PHE A 122 32.33 26.83 12.67
CA PHE A 122 31.50 25.70 12.25
C PHE A 122 31.69 25.35 10.78
N ILE A 123 32.54 26.08 10.06
CA ILE A 123 32.85 25.82 8.65
C ILE A 123 33.91 24.72 8.55
N THR A 124 33.61 23.66 7.79
CA THR A 124 34.57 22.57 7.54
C THR A 124 35.70 23.01 6.62
N ALA A 125 36.81 22.25 6.57
CA ALA A 125 37.94 22.53 5.69
C ALA A 125 37.50 22.72 4.22
N SER A 126 36.52 21.93 3.78
CA SER A 126 35.93 21.96 2.43
C SER A 126 34.94 23.11 2.19
N GLY A 127 34.72 23.97 3.19
CA GLY A 127 33.89 25.18 3.06
C GLY A 127 32.39 24.97 3.31
N TYR A 128 31.98 23.84 3.92
CA TYR A 128 30.58 23.59 4.28
C TYR A 128 30.27 24.07 5.70
N LEU A 129 29.09 24.65 5.92
CA LEU A 129 28.61 24.98 7.26
C LEU A 129 28.03 23.75 7.94
N SER A 130 28.70 23.26 8.98
CA SER A 130 28.35 21.98 9.61
C SER A 130 27.17 22.11 10.58
N ALA A 131 26.02 21.55 10.20
CA ALA A 131 24.84 21.43 11.07
C ALA A 131 25.19 20.75 12.40
N ARG A 132 25.93 19.63 12.36
CA ARG A 132 26.31 18.87 13.56
C ARG A 132 27.15 19.70 14.53
N LYS A 133 28.13 20.47 14.03
CA LYS A 133 28.98 21.30 14.91
C LYS A 133 28.17 22.41 15.60
N ILE A 134 27.26 23.07 14.86
CA ILE A 134 26.34 24.07 15.44
C ILE A 134 25.48 23.43 16.53
N ARG A 135 24.86 22.28 16.23
CA ARG A 135 24.00 21.57 17.19
C ARG A 135 24.77 21.12 18.43
N SER A 136 25.99 20.60 18.26
CA SER A 136 26.85 20.18 19.37
C SER A 136 27.22 21.35 20.28
N ARG A 137 27.60 22.50 19.71
CA ARG A 137 27.88 23.71 20.51
C ARG A 137 26.62 24.19 21.23
N PHE A 138 25.50 24.25 20.52
CA PHE A 138 24.21 24.65 21.09
C PHE A 138 23.76 23.71 22.22
N GLN A 139 23.97 22.41 22.09
CA GLN A 139 23.69 21.41 23.12
C GLN A 139 24.46 21.69 24.41
N THR A 140 25.77 22.00 24.32
CA THR A 140 26.58 22.34 25.49
C THR A 140 26.06 23.61 26.18
N LEU A 141 25.70 24.64 25.41
CA LEU A 141 25.15 25.89 25.95
C LEU A 141 23.81 25.66 26.65
N VAL A 142 22.92 24.87 26.04
CA VAL A 142 21.61 24.54 26.64
C VAL A 142 21.75 23.70 27.90
N ALA A 143 22.71 22.77 27.95
CA ALA A 143 23.01 22.02 29.17
C ALA A 143 23.37 22.96 30.32
N GLN A 144 24.30 23.89 30.09
CA GLN A 144 24.73 24.90 31.06
C GLN A 144 23.61 25.85 31.45
N ALA A 145 22.76 26.22 30.50
CA ALA A 145 21.59 27.07 30.74
C ALA A 145 20.53 26.37 31.60
N CYS A 146 20.30 25.07 31.43
CA CYS A 146 19.37 24.31 32.27
C CYS A 146 19.77 24.35 33.75
N ASP A 147 21.08 24.30 34.04
CA ASP A 147 21.60 24.34 35.42
C ASP A 147 21.46 25.73 36.07
N LYS A 148 21.45 26.80 35.27
CA LYS A 148 21.46 28.20 35.73
C LYS A 148 20.08 28.87 35.71
N CYS A 149 19.17 28.43 34.84
CA CYS A 149 17.89 29.11 34.61
C CYS A 149 16.97 29.07 35.85
N ALA A 150 15.97 29.98 35.87
CA ALA A 150 14.96 30.04 36.92
C ALA A 150 14.14 28.74 37.09
N TYR A 151 14.14 27.88 36.07
CA TYR A 151 13.40 26.63 36.03
C TYR A 151 14.24 25.37 36.30
N ARG A 152 15.51 25.49 36.73
CA ARG A 152 16.47 24.38 36.88
C ARG A 152 15.95 23.12 37.61
N ASP A 153 15.08 23.28 38.60
CA ASP A 153 14.50 22.16 39.36
C ASP A 153 13.42 21.39 38.56
N SER A 154 12.94 21.98 37.47
CA SER A 154 11.82 21.51 36.66
C SER A 154 12.17 21.29 35.18
N VAL A 155 13.39 21.60 34.75
CA VAL A 155 13.87 21.35 33.39
C VAL A 155 15.20 20.60 33.43
N LYS A 156 15.30 19.53 32.65
CA LYS A 156 16.54 18.77 32.50
C LYS A 156 16.81 18.50 31.04
N MET A 157 18.07 18.53 30.64
CA MET A 157 18.46 18.05 29.31
C MET A 157 18.40 16.53 29.27
N ILE A 158 17.85 15.96 28.19
CA ILE A 158 17.85 14.51 27.97
C ILE A 158 19.24 14.09 27.46
N ALA A 159 19.85 13.11 28.14
CA ALA A 159 21.14 12.54 27.76
C ALA A 159 21.03 11.54 26.59
N ASP A 160 22.19 11.04 26.12
CA ASP A 160 22.31 9.98 25.12
C ASP A 160 21.66 10.28 23.75
N THR A 161 21.67 11.55 23.35
CA THR A 161 21.20 12.00 22.04
C THR A 161 22.06 13.17 21.54
N THR A 162 22.21 13.30 20.22
CA THR A 162 22.83 14.50 19.62
C THR A 162 21.85 15.66 19.46
N GLU A 163 20.56 15.42 19.72
CA GLU A 163 19.50 16.42 19.65
C GLU A 163 19.42 17.21 20.96
N VAL A 164 19.09 18.50 20.86
CA VAL A 164 18.85 19.31 22.06
C VAL A 164 17.42 19.09 22.53
N LYS A 165 17.25 18.19 23.51
CA LYS A 165 15.94 17.84 24.08
C LYS A 165 15.86 18.18 25.55
N LEU A 166 14.82 18.90 25.93
CA LEU A 166 14.48 19.25 27.30
C LEU A 166 13.34 18.37 27.79
N ARG A 167 13.47 17.85 29.01
CA ARG A 167 12.38 17.27 29.78
C ARG A 167 11.90 18.28 30.81
N ILE A 168 10.67 18.75 30.65
CA ILE A 168 10.04 19.74 31.53
C ILE A 168 9.04 19.03 32.44
N ARG A 169 9.19 19.23 33.75
CA ARG A 169 8.35 18.68 34.84
C ARG A 169 8.15 17.17 34.76
N GLU A 170 9.16 16.45 34.27
CA GLU A 170 9.14 15.00 34.03
C GLU A 170 7.97 14.51 33.14
N ARG A 171 7.31 15.43 32.41
CA ARG A 171 6.07 15.16 31.69
C ARG A 171 6.13 15.53 30.22
N TYR A 172 6.79 16.62 29.89
CA TYR A 172 6.84 17.16 28.54
C TYR A 172 8.24 17.06 27.97
N VAL A 173 8.34 16.75 26.69
CA VAL A 173 9.61 16.74 25.95
C VAL A 173 9.57 17.83 24.90
N VAL A 174 10.61 18.65 24.86
CA VAL A 174 10.78 19.69 23.84
C VAL A 174 12.11 19.51 23.16
N GLN A 175 12.09 19.34 21.85
CA GLN A 175 13.30 19.47 21.04
C GLN A 175 13.47 20.93 20.62
N ILE A 176 14.67 21.48 20.76
CA ILE A 176 15.02 22.80 20.22
C ILE A 176 15.98 22.58 19.05
N THR A 177 15.57 22.95 17.84
CA THR A 177 16.29 22.66 16.60
C THR A 177 16.82 23.96 15.99
N PRO A 178 18.13 24.23 15.99
CA PRO A 178 18.71 25.36 15.26
C PRO A 178 18.42 25.27 13.76
N ALA A 179 18.07 26.38 13.13
CA ALA A 179 17.67 26.39 11.73
C ALA A 179 17.96 27.70 10.99
N PHE A 180 18.01 27.61 9.66
CA PHE A 180 17.97 28.78 8.77
C PHE A 180 16.69 28.77 7.93
N LYS A 181 16.00 29.91 7.89
CA LYS A 181 14.82 30.13 7.05
C LYS A 181 15.24 30.52 5.63
N CYS A 182 14.69 29.85 4.62
CA CYS A 182 14.99 30.06 3.20
C CYS A 182 13.72 30.48 2.46
N SER A 183 13.43 31.78 2.46
CA SER A 183 12.25 32.35 1.79
C SER A 183 12.54 32.76 0.35
N GLY A 184 11.54 32.68 -0.54
CA GLY A 184 11.65 33.09 -1.94
C GLY A 184 12.50 32.19 -2.85
N VAL A 185 13.02 31.08 -2.32
CA VAL A 185 13.78 30.06 -3.06
C VAL A 185 13.10 28.70 -2.86
N TRP A 186 13.11 27.87 -3.89
CA TRP A 186 12.53 26.52 -3.82
C TRP A 186 13.59 25.43 -4.07
N PRO A 187 13.63 24.35 -3.27
CA PRO A 187 14.63 23.29 -3.42
C PRO A 187 14.51 22.59 -4.77
N ARG A 188 15.66 22.22 -5.37
CA ARG A 188 15.70 21.51 -6.65
C ARG A 188 15.06 20.13 -6.55
N SER A 189 15.27 19.43 -5.44
CA SER A 189 14.65 18.13 -5.13
C SER A 189 13.12 18.20 -5.07
N ALA A 190 12.55 19.37 -4.76
CA ALA A 190 11.11 19.64 -4.75
C ALA A 190 10.60 20.40 -6.00
N ALA A 191 11.47 20.69 -6.98
CA ALA A 191 11.11 21.51 -8.14
C ALA A 191 10.15 20.82 -9.12
N HIS A 192 10.03 19.50 -9.03
CA HIS A 192 9.03 18.72 -9.77
C HIS A 192 7.59 19.03 -9.35
N TRP A 193 7.39 19.72 -8.22
CA TRP A 193 6.09 20.15 -7.74
C TRP A 193 5.74 21.57 -8.24
N PRO A 194 4.49 21.80 -8.69
CA PRO A 194 3.37 20.85 -8.78
C PRO A 194 3.47 19.92 -9.99
N ILE A 195 2.78 18.77 -9.92
CA ILE A 195 2.74 17.79 -11.01
C ILE A 195 1.83 18.32 -12.14
N PRO A 196 2.30 18.43 -13.41
CA PRO A 196 1.57 19.15 -14.47
C PRO A 196 0.16 18.66 -14.81
N HIS A 197 -0.18 17.40 -14.53
CA HIS A 197 -1.49 16.81 -14.85
C HIS A 197 -2.46 16.81 -13.66
N ILE A 198 -2.07 17.36 -12.52
CA ILE A 198 -2.92 17.47 -11.34
C ILE A 198 -3.47 18.91 -11.30
N PRO A 199 -4.79 19.11 -11.34
CA PRO A 199 -5.37 20.45 -11.43
C PRO A 199 -5.38 21.22 -10.10
N TRP A 200 -4.74 20.68 -9.06
CA TRP A 200 -4.60 21.29 -7.74
C TRP A 200 -3.12 21.32 -7.32
N PRO A 201 -2.66 22.39 -6.66
CA PRO A 201 -3.40 23.62 -6.35
C PRO A 201 -3.47 24.59 -7.54
N HIS A 202 -4.32 25.61 -7.44
CA HIS A 202 -4.38 26.68 -8.42
C HIS A 202 -3.02 27.42 -8.52
N PRO A 203 -2.57 27.87 -9.72
CA PRO A 203 -1.25 28.50 -9.91
C PRO A 203 -0.91 29.63 -8.93
N ASN A 204 -1.87 30.46 -8.53
CA ASN A 204 -1.66 31.52 -7.53
C ASN A 204 -1.22 30.94 -6.17
N LEU A 205 -1.88 29.87 -5.72
CA LEU A 205 -1.51 29.19 -4.47
C LEU A 205 -0.14 28.50 -4.61
N VAL A 206 0.22 27.99 -5.80
CA VAL A 206 1.59 27.49 -6.06
C VAL A 206 2.63 28.58 -5.81
N ALA A 207 2.39 29.79 -6.34
CA ALA A 207 3.29 30.92 -6.16
C ALA A 207 3.41 31.33 -4.68
N GLU A 208 2.28 31.41 -3.96
CA GLU A 208 2.27 31.67 -2.52
C GLU A 208 3.07 30.62 -1.74
N VAL A 209 2.83 29.33 -1.99
CA VAL A 209 3.53 28.22 -1.32
C VAL A 209 5.03 28.27 -1.58
N LYS A 210 5.46 28.54 -2.82
CA LYS A 210 6.89 28.70 -3.15
C LYS A 210 7.51 29.95 -2.53
N THR A 211 6.72 31.00 -2.32
CA THR A 211 7.17 32.24 -1.67
C THR A 211 7.46 32.02 -0.19
N GLU A 212 6.64 31.23 0.52
CA GLU A 212 6.91 30.82 1.92
C GLU A 212 8.28 30.16 2.05
N GLY A 213 8.67 29.36 1.04
CA GLY A 213 9.97 28.71 0.98
C GLY A 213 10.05 27.47 1.88
N PHE A 214 11.20 27.27 2.52
CA PHE A 214 11.50 26.11 3.35
C PHE A 214 12.51 26.45 4.44
N ASP A 215 12.66 25.56 5.42
CA ASP A 215 13.64 25.68 6.50
C ASP A 215 14.73 24.61 6.39
N LEU A 216 15.94 24.98 6.79
CA LEU A 216 17.09 24.09 6.95
C LEU A 216 17.29 23.81 8.43
N LEU A 217 16.98 22.60 8.86
CA LEU A 217 17.02 22.18 10.26
C LEU A 217 18.33 21.44 10.58
N SER A 218 19.00 21.84 11.66
CA SER A 218 20.11 21.07 12.21
C SER A 218 19.58 19.95 13.12
N LYS A 219 19.20 18.82 12.53
CA LYS A 219 18.82 17.59 13.23
C LYS A 219 19.27 16.34 12.47
N GLU A 220 19.24 15.19 13.11
CA GLU A 220 19.52 13.91 12.47
C GLU A 220 18.45 13.55 11.44
N SER A 221 18.88 13.00 10.30
CA SER A 221 18.00 12.47 9.27
C SER A 221 17.95 10.95 9.34
N VAL A 222 16.75 10.40 9.55
CA VAL A 222 16.50 8.95 9.48
C VAL A 222 16.86 8.39 8.08
N ALA A 223 16.89 9.24 7.05
CA ALA A 223 17.30 8.84 5.71
C ALA A 223 18.79 8.53 5.58
N LEU A 224 19.62 9.06 6.48
CA LEU A 224 21.09 8.94 6.43
C LEU A 224 21.66 7.92 7.44
N GLN A 225 20.86 7.47 8.42
CA GLN A 225 21.27 6.47 9.40
C GLN A 225 21.83 5.19 8.75
N GLY A 226 23.05 4.81 9.15
CA GLY A 226 23.75 3.61 8.71
C GLY A 226 24.61 3.73 7.45
N LYS A 227 24.61 4.90 6.77
CA LYS A 227 25.56 5.18 5.68
C LYS A 227 26.69 6.06 6.23
N GLN A 228 27.85 5.48 6.50
CA GLN A 228 29.07 6.23 6.84
C GLN A 228 29.50 7.10 5.65
N SER A 229 28.88 8.28 5.50
CA SER A 229 29.34 9.31 4.56
C SER A 229 29.89 10.49 5.36
N ALA A 230 31.07 10.98 4.99
CA ALA A 230 31.69 12.13 5.62
C ALA A 230 30.81 13.40 5.58
N MET A 231 29.83 13.47 4.67
CA MET A 231 28.91 14.59 4.50
C MET A 231 27.68 14.55 5.43
N GLU A 232 27.43 13.46 6.16
CA GLU A 232 26.26 13.34 7.04
C GLU A 232 26.27 14.38 8.17
N GLY A 233 27.45 14.75 8.68
CA GLY A 233 27.58 15.78 9.72
C GLY A 233 27.34 17.20 9.24
N ASP A 234 27.45 17.43 7.93
CA ASP A 234 27.40 18.76 7.32
C ASP A 234 26.04 19.08 6.69
N ALA A 235 25.15 18.09 6.61
CA ALA A 235 23.85 18.20 5.98
C ALA A 235 22.79 18.81 6.92
N TRP A 236 21.89 19.59 6.33
CA TRP A 236 20.75 20.22 6.96
C TRP A 236 19.47 19.57 6.46
N VAL A 237 18.53 19.23 7.34
CA VAL A 237 17.26 18.59 6.98
C VAL A 237 16.30 19.63 6.41
N LEU A 238 15.70 19.33 5.26
CA LEU A 238 14.67 20.19 4.65
C LEU A 238 13.35 20.06 5.42
N SER A 239 12.71 21.20 5.74
CA SER A 239 11.37 21.26 6.33
C SER A 239 10.49 22.27 5.60
N PHE A 240 9.21 21.94 5.42
CA PHE A 240 8.26 22.73 4.63
C PHE A 240 7.06 23.20 5.46
N THR A 241 7.20 23.33 6.79
CA THR A 241 6.08 23.52 7.71
C THR A 241 5.14 24.66 7.32
N GLU A 242 5.69 25.83 6.95
CA GLU A 242 4.90 27.00 6.52
C GLU A 242 4.29 26.81 5.13
N ALA A 243 5.07 26.33 4.16
CA ALA A 243 4.59 26.00 2.81
C ALA A 243 3.41 25.00 2.83
N GLU A 244 3.50 23.94 3.63
CA GLU A 244 2.41 22.98 3.82
C GLU A 244 1.20 23.61 4.53
N THR A 245 1.42 24.53 5.47
CA THR A 245 0.35 25.22 6.20
C THR A 245 -0.41 26.20 5.30
N ARG A 246 0.30 26.86 4.38
CA ARG A 246 -0.25 27.67 3.30
C ARG A 246 -1.05 26.81 2.32
N LEU A 247 -0.49 25.68 1.90
CA LEU A 247 -1.12 24.78 0.95
C LEU A 247 -2.42 24.13 1.47
N LEU A 248 -2.55 23.93 2.78
CA LEU A 248 -3.75 23.39 3.43
C LEU A 248 -4.83 24.45 3.76
N GLN A 249 -4.81 25.63 3.12
CA GLN A 249 -5.88 26.61 3.23
C GLN A 249 -7.12 26.21 2.40
N GLY A 250 -8.28 26.76 2.74
CA GLY A 250 -9.55 26.48 2.04
C GLY A 250 -10.28 25.22 2.52
N GLY A 251 -11.60 25.26 2.42
CA GLY A 251 -12.53 24.19 2.80
C GLY A 251 -12.32 23.65 4.22
N CYS A 252 -12.64 22.38 4.42
CA CYS A 252 -12.52 21.67 5.69
C CYS A 252 -11.13 21.05 5.92
N ARG A 253 -10.09 21.39 5.13
CA ARG A 253 -8.76 20.75 5.16
C ARG A 253 -8.10 20.78 6.55
N ARG A 254 -7.98 21.96 7.16
CA ARG A 254 -7.41 22.12 8.51
C ARG A 254 -8.26 21.45 9.60
N ARG A 255 -9.58 21.46 9.40
CA ARG A 255 -10.54 20.79 10.29
C ARG A 255 -10.34 19.28 10.25
N CYS A 256 -10.20 18.72 9.04
CA CYS A 256 -9.86 17.33 8.79
C CYS A 256 -8.54 16.94 9.45
N LEU A 257 -7.47 17.73 9.27
CA LEU A 257 -6.19 17.49 9.95
C LEU A 257 -6.31 17.45 11.47
N SER A 258 -7.12 18.33 12.05
CA SER A 258 -7.32 18.39 13.50
C SER A 258 -8.05 17.13 14.03
N ILE A 259 -9.03 16.62 13.28
CA ILE A 259 -9.70 15.35 13.59
C ILE A 259 -8.71 14.18 13.48
N LEU A 260 -7.95 14.11 12.39
CA LEU A 260 -6.95 13.05 12.15
C LEU A 260 -5.89 13.00 13.27
N LYS A 261 -5.35 14.15 13.68
CA LYS A 261 -4.41 14.25 14.82
C LYS A 261 -5.05 13.76 16.12
N THR A 262 -6.32 14.10 16.36
CA THR A 262 -7.04 13.67 17.56
C THR A 262 -7.29 12.15 17.55
N LEU A 263 -7.67 11.57 16.42
CA LEU A 263 -7.84 10.14 16.25
C LEU A 263 -6.51 9.40 16.42
N ARG A 264 -5.42 9.93 15.85
CA ARG A 264 -4.06 9.41 16.00
C ARG A 264 -3.67 9.33 17.47
N ASP A 265 -3.77 10.44 18.21
CA ASP A 265 -3.33 10.51 19.61
C ASP A 265 -4.13 9.57 20.53
N ARG A 266 -5.39 9.27 20.18
CA ARG A 266 -6.27 8.44 21.02
C ARG A 266 -6.24 6.96 20.67
N HIS A 267 -5.98 6.62 19.42
CA HIS A 267 -6.20 5.26 18.90
C HIS A 267 -4.99 4.66 18.18
N LEU A 268 -4.05 5.49 17.72
CA LEU A 268 -2.91 5.07 16.91
C LEU A 268 -1.55 5.44 17.54
N ASP A 269 -1.55 5.82 18.82
CA ASP A 269 -0.33 5.90 19.63
C ASP A 269 0.10 4.48 20.02
N LEU A 270 0.89 3.86 19.13
CA LEU A 270 1.30 2.46 19.19
C LEU A 270 2.79 2.33 19.52
N PRO A 271 3.23 1.19 20.10
CA PRO A 271 4.64 0.92 20.34
C PRO A 271 5.48 1.09 19.06
N GLY A 272 6.60 1.80 19.18
CA GLY A 272 7.47 2.14 18.04
C GLY A 272 7.02 3.37 17.23
N ASN A 273 5.90 4.01 17.62
CA ASN A 273 5.33 5.19 16.98
C ASN A 273 5.32 5.10 15.43
N PRO A 274 4.69 4.05 14.85
CA PRO A 274 4.65 3.82 13.40
C PRO A 274 3.85 4.90 12.65
N VAL A 275 2.88 5.55 13.32
CA VAL A 275 2.01 6.57 12.72
C VAL A 275 2.11 7.89 13.49
N THR A 276 2.70 8.90 12.86
CA THR A 276 2.87 10.24 13.43
C THR A 276 1.81 11.22 12.92
N SER A 277 1.72 12.38 13.57
CA SER A 277 0.89 13.50 13.11
C SER A 277 1.33 14.04 11.74
N TYR A 278 2.61 13.88 11.39
CA TYR A 278 3.17 14.29 10.11
C TYR A 278 2.73 13.38 8.97
N HIS A 279 2.58 12.06 9.21
CA HIS A 279 1.97 11.15 8.23
C HIS A 279 0.54 11.59 7.89
N MET A 280 -0.25 12.01 8.89
CA MET A 280 -1.61 12.51 8.65
C MET A 280 -1.62 13.80 7.81
N LYS A 281 -0.67 14.73 8.05
CA LYS A 281 -0.52 15.96 7.26
C LYS A 281 -0.12 15.65 5.82
N THR A 282 0.86 14.77 5.63
CA THR A 282 1.34 14.32 4.32
C THR A 282 0.23 13.65 3.51
N LEU A 283 -0.52 12.73 4.12
CA LEU A 283 -1.61 12.03 3.43
C LEU A 283 -2.79 12.95 3.12
N LEU A 284 -3.05 13.96 3.94
CA LEU A 284 -4.03 15.00 3.63
C LEU A 284 -3.64 15.80 2.38
N LEU A 285 -2.34 16.11 2.19
CA LEU A 285 -1.85 16.79 0.99
C LEU A 285 -2.04 15.93 -0.26
N TYR A 286 -1.71 14.63 -0.20
CA TYR A 286 -2.00 13.70 -1.30
C TYR A 286 -3.50 13.53 -1.56
N GLU A 287 -4.34 13.57 -0.52
CA GLU A 287 -5.79 13.52 -0.69
C GLU A 287 -6.31 14.77 -1.42
N CYS A 288 -5.67 15.93 -1.25
CA CYS A 288 -6.02 17.15 -2.00
C CYS A 288 -5.69 17.01 -3.49
N GLU A 289 -4.61 16.32 -3.86
CA GLU A 289 -4.31 16.03 -5.27
C GLU A 289 -5.34 15.08 -5.90
N LYS A 290 -5.84 14.10 -5.13
CA LYS A 290 -6.89 13.16 -5.58
C LYS A 290 -8.26 13.82 -5.72
N HIS A 291 -8.54 14.80 -4.88
CA HIS A 291 -9.79 15.55 -4.80
C HIS A 291 -9.50 17.04 -5.02
N PRO A 292 -9.20 17.45 -6.25
CA PRO A 292 -8.64 18.76 -6.54
C PRO A 292 -9.67 19.90 -6.50
N LEU A 293 -10.97 19.61 -6.52
CA LEU A 293 -12.02 20.64 -6.56
C LEU A 293 -12.33 21.15 -5.15
N GLU A 294 -12.51 22.47 -4.99
CA GLU A 294 -12.83 23.06 -3.68
C GLU A 294 -14.14 22.51 -3.08
N THR A 295 -15.14 22.19 -3.91
CA THR A 295 -16.41 21.58 -3.47
C THR A 295 -16.22 20.18 -2.86
N GLU A 296 -15.15 19.46 -3.19
CA GLU A 296 -14.83 18.17 -2.57
C GLU A 296 -14.23 18.30 -1.17
N TRP A 297 -13.95 19.54 -0.75
CA TRP A 297 -13.48 19.94 0.56
C TRP A 297 -14.51 20.80 1.32
N ASP A 298 -15.76 20.84 0.86
CA ASP A 298 -16.85 21.43 1.64
C ASP A 298 -17.08 20.65 2.93
N GLU A 299 -17.73 21.28 3.92
CA GLU A 299 -17.98 20.67 5.23
C GLU A 299 -18.73 19.34 5.15
N GLY A 300 -19.61 19.17 4.15
CA GLY A 300 -20.34 17.93 3.91
C GLY A 300 -19.47 16.74 3.48
N CYS A 301 -18.24 16.99 3.03
CA CYS A 301 -17.31 15.99 2.53
C CYS A 301 -16.29 15.53 3.59
N ILE A 302 -16.26 16.13 4.78
CA ILE A 302 -15.21 15.88 5.78
C ILE A 302 -15.08 14.41 6.19
N ALA A 303 -16.20 13.70 6.29
CA ALA A 303 -16.21 12.27 6.62
C ALA A 303 -15.59 11.42 5.50
N ASP A 304 -15.92 11.73 4.24
CA ASP A 304 -15.34 11.06 3.08
C ASP A 304 -13.84 11.30 2.99
N ARG A 305 -13.38 12.54 3.26
CA ARG A 305 -11.95 12.88 3.29
C ARG A 305 -11.19 12.12 4.37
N ILE A 306 -11.73 12.04 5.60
CA ILE A 306 -11.12 11.27 6.69
C ILE A 306 -11.01 9.78 6.30
N ASN A 307 -12.07 9.21 5.73
CA ASN A 307 -12.08 7.82 5.30
C ASN A 307 -11.05 7.57 4.19
N GLY A 308 -10.99 8.44 3.17
CA GLY A 308 -10.01 8.35 2.08
C GLY A 308 -8.57 8.39 2.60
N ILE A 309 -8.28 9.30 3.52
CA ILE A 309 -6.95 9.43 4.15
C ILE A 309 -6.59 8.18 4.97
N PHE A 310 -7.52 7.62 5.74
CA PHE A 310 -7.25 6.41 6.51
C PHE A 310 -7.08 5.17 5.63
N LEU A 311 -7.84 5.05 4.54
CA LEU A 311 -7.64 3.98 3.55
C LEU A 311 -6.29 4.12 2.85
N GLN A 312 -5.89 5.34 2.50
CA GLN A 312 -4.55 5.59 1.98
C GLN A 312 -3.47 5.28 3.03
N LEU A 313 -3.70 5.59 4.31
CA LEU A 313 -2.77 5.23 5.38
C LEU A 313 -2.61 3.70 5.50
N ILE A 314 -3.70 2.95 5.43
CA ILE A 314 -3.66 1.47 5.43
C ILE A 314 -2.85 0.97 4.24
N SER A 315 -3.10 1.51 3.04
CA SER A 315 -2.34 1.21 1.83
C SER A 315 -0.84 1.47 2.03
N CYS A 316 -0.46 2.66 2.50
CA CYS A 316 0.93 3.00 2.76
C CYS A 316 1.58 2.05 3.78
N LEU A 317 0.88 1.70 4.86
CA LEU A 317 1.40 0.82 5.90
C LEU A 317 1.62 -0.61 5.38
N GLN A 318 0.67 -1.15 4.60
CA GLN A 318 0.78 -2.47 3.98
C GLN A 318 1.88 -2.51 2.91
N CYS A 319 2.00 -1.45 2.11
CA CYS A 319 3.08 -1.30 1.13
C CYS A 319 4.43 -0.93 1.77
N ARG A 320 4.47 -0.66 3.08
CA ARG A 320 5.65 -0.23 3.84
C ARG A 320 6.35 0.98 3.23
N ARG A 321 5.58 1.88 2.63
CA ARG A 321 6.10 3.09 1.98
C ARG A 321 5.09 4.24 2.12
N CYS A 322 5.56 5.36 2.63
CA CYS A 322 4.82 6.62 2.70
C CYS A 322 5.74 7.75 2.21
N PRO A 323 5.69 8.12 0.92
CA PRO A 323 6.55 9.16 0.40
C PRO A 323 6.24 10.52 1.04
N HIS A 324 7.26 11.34 1.24
CA HIS A 324 7.09 12.74 1.64
C HIS A 324 6.48 13.53 0.48
N TYR A 325 5.53 14.43 0.79
CA TYR A 325 4.74 15.16 -0.20
C TYR A 325 5.59 15.91 -1.24
N PHE A 326 6.44 16.85 -0.79
CA PHE A 326 7.33 17.61 -1.68
C PHE A 326 8.62 16.87 -2.08
N LEU A 327 8.92 15.71 -1.47
CA LEU A 327 10.19 15.01 -1.63
C LEU A 327 9.93 13.51 -1.82
N PRO A 328 9.40 13.06 -2.98
CA PRO A 328 8.90 11.68 -3.15
C PRO A 328 9.95 10.57 -2.97
N ASN A 329 11.23 10.93 -3.05
CA ASN A 329 12.36 10.02 -2.80
C ASN A 329 12.62 9.77 -1.31
N LEU A 330 12.05 10.59 -0.42
CA LEU A 330 12.11 10.42 1.03
C LEU A 330 10.90 9.61 1.49
N ASP A 331 11.14 8.43 2.04
CA ASP A 331 10.12 7.57 2.65
C ASP A 331 10.01 7.84 4.15
N LEU A 332 8.83 8.28 4.60
CA LEU A 332 8.53 8.60 6.00
C LEU A 332 8.47 7.37 6.90
N PHE A 333 8.30 6.16 6.34
CA PHE A 333 8.35 4.90 7.09
C PHE A 333 9.76 4.31 7.22
N LYS A 334 10.77 4.98 6.67
CA LYS A 334 12.15 4.53 6.83
C LYS A 334 12.53 4.45 8.31
N GLY A 335 13.22 3.36 8.69
CA GLY A 335 13.60 3.09 10.08
C GLY A 335 12.48 2.53 10.97
N LYS A 336 11.24 2.39 10.47
CA LYS A 336 10.14 1.75 11.21
C LYS A 336 10.19 0.24 11.04
N SER A 337 9.86 -0.51 12.10
CA SER A 337 9.85 -1.97 12.04
C SER A 337 8.70 -2.48 11.16
N PRO A 338 8.93 -3.48 10.28
CA PRO A 338 7.86 -4.06 9.46
C PRO A 338 6.67 -4.57 10.27
N SER A 339 6.92 -5.17 11.44
CA SER A 339 5.88 -5.64 12.36
C SER A 339 5.09 -4.48 12.99
N GLY A 340 5.75 -3.35 13.28
CA GLY A 340 5.10 -2.14 13.77
C GLY A 340 4.16 -1.53 12.74
N LEU A 341 4.58 -1.49 11.46
CA LEU A 341 3.75 -1.02 10.35
C LEU A 341 2.54 -1.93 10.12
N GLU A 342 2.73 -3.25 10.15
CA GLU A 342 1.64 -4.23 10.00
C GLU A 342 0.61 -4.12 11.14
N ASN A 343 1.07 -4.02 12.40
CA ASN A 343 0.18 -3.82 13.53
C ASN A 343 -0.58 -2.50 13.42
N ALA A 344 0.08 -1.42 12.99
CA ALA A 344 -0.58 -0.16 12.73
C ALA A 344 -1.64 -0.29 11.63
N ALA A 345 -1.37 -1.01 10.53
CA ALA A 345 -2.34 -1.23 9.46
C ALA A 345 -3.63 -1.89 10.00
N LYS A 346 -3.48 -2.92 10.84
CA LYS A 346 -4.61 -3.61 11.50
C LYS A 346 -5.41 -2.66 12.40
N GLN A 347 -4.74 -1.81 13.19
CA GLN A 347 -5.41 -0.84 14.06
C GLN A 347 -6.14 0.26 13.28
N VAL A 348 -5.51 0.81 12.24
CA VAL A 348 -6.14 1.82 11.37
C VAL A 348 -7.33 1.21 10.64
N TRP A 349 -7.22 -0.02 10.14
CA TRP A 349 -8.33 -0.74 9.52
C TRP A 349 -9.50 -0.94 10.48
N ARG A 350 -9.23 -1.40 11.72
CA ARG A 350 -10.26 -1.55 12.75
C ARG A 350 -11.00 -0.24 13.00
N LEU A 351 -10.26 0.86 13.17
CA LEU A 351 -10.82 2.19 13.39
C LEU A 351 -11.65 2.66 12.19
N THR A 352 -11.13 2.52 10.98
CA THR A 352 -11.79 2.92 9.73
C THR A 352 -13.07 2.14 9.50
N ARG A 353 -13.03 0.82 9.71
CA ARG A 353 -14.21 -0.05 9.62
C ARG A 353 -15.28 0.35 10.62
N GLU A 354 -14.90 0.68 11.85
CA GLU A 354 -15.86 1.16 12.86
C GLU A 354 -16.51 2.47 12.39
N LEU A 355 -15.72 3.45 11.92
CA LEU A 355 -16.22 4.73 11.38
C LEU A 355 -17.17 4.54 10.18
N LEU A 356 -16.91 3.56 9.30
CA LEU A 356 -17.72 3.29 8.11
C LEU A 356 -19.02 2.55 8.41
N THR A 357 -19.00 1.62 9.37
CA THR A 357 -20.10 0.67 9.61
C THR A 357 -21.04 1.10 10.73
N ASN A 358 -20.58 1.97 11.64
CA ASN A 358 -21.35 2.39 12.79
C ASN A 358 -21.52 3.91 12.81
N SER A 359 -22.76 4.36 12.55
CA SER A 359 -23.15 5.78 12.62
C SER A 359 -23.00 6.43 14.00
N ARG A 360 -22.61 5.69 15.06
CA ARG A 360 -22.24 6.20 16.40
C ARG A 360 -20.81 5.82 16.81
N ALA A 361 -19.94 5.44 15.87
CA ALA A 361 -18.57 5.02 16.15
C ALA A 361 -17.81 6.05 17.01
N LEU A 362 -17.90 7.33 16.63
CA LEU A 362 -17.24 8.43 17.33
C LEU A 362 -17.71 8.60 18.79
N GLU A 363 -18.93 8.16 19.11
CA GLU A 363 -19.45 8.12 20.48
C GLU A 363 -18.90 6.91 21.25
N LYS A 364 -18.66 5.76 20.61
CA LYS A 364 -18.09 4.56 21.28
C LYS A 364 -16.60 4.70 21.57
N LEU A 365 -15.87 5.45 20.74
CA LEU A 365 -14.47 5.84 21.01
C LEU A 365 -14.31 6.68 22.32
N TYR A 366 -15.42 7.00 23.00
CA TYR A 366 -15.52 7.55 24.36
C TYR A 366 -15.09 6.55 25.46
N ILE A 367 -15.38 5.25 25.31
CA ILE A 367 -15.41 4.27 26.42
C ILE A 367 -14.11 3.44 26.57
N LEU A 368 -13.18 3.53 25.61
CA LEU A 368 -11.92 2.75 25.68
C LEU A 368 -10.92 3.23 26.75
N LYS A 369 -11.12 4.40 27.38
CA LYS A 369 -10.31 4.82 28.54
C LYS A 369 -10.71 4.08 29.82
N THR A 370 -11.99 3.73 29.99
CA THR A 370 -12.48 3.02 31.18
C THR A 370 -12.01 1.56 31.23
N GLU A 371 -11.83 0.89 30.10
CA GLU A 371 -11.26 -0.48 30.07
C GLU A 371 -9.78 -0.52 30.42
N LYS A 372 -8.96 0.48 29.99
CA LYS A 372 -7.57 0.57 30.42
C LYS A 372 -7.45 0.87 31.93
N ILE A 373 -8.38 1.65 32.48
CA ILE A 373 -8.48 1.90 33.93
C ILE A 373 -8.91 0.62 34.65
N LEU A 374 -9.89 -0.13 34.15
CA LEU A 374 -10.31 -1.42 34.71
C LEU A 374 -9.19 -2.48 34.64
N GLN A 375 -8.41 -2.54 33.56
CA GLN A 375 -7.24 -3.43 33.47
C GLN A 375 -6.10 -3.01 34.39
N PHE A 376 -5.89 -1.70 34.60
CA PHE A 376 -4.94 -1.18 35.58
C PHE A 376 -5.38 -1.51 37.02
N TRP A 377 -6.68 -1.39 37.33
CA TRP A 377 -7.24 -1.79 38.62
C TRP A 377 -7.23 -3.31 38.84
N MET A 378 -7.52 -4.12 37.81
CA MET A 378 -7.41 -5.58 37.87
C MET A 378 -5.96 -6.05 38.10
N LYS A 379 -4.96 -5.41 37.48
CA LYS A 379 -3.53 -5.69 37.74
C LYS A 379 -3.13 -5.34 39.18
N LYS A 380 -3.66 -4.24 39.74
CA LYS A 380 -3.43 -3.82 41.14
C LYS A 380 -4.10 -4.76 42.15
N LEU A 381 -5.28 -5.30 41.82
CA LEU A 381 -5.96 -6.32 42.61
C LEU A 381 -5.20 -7.66 42.60
N SER A 382 -4.69 -8.08 41.44
CA SER A 382 -3.87 -9.30 41.31
C SER A 382 -2.54 -9.24 42.09
N THR A 383 -1.94 -8.06 42.24
CA THR A 383 -0.71 -7.86 43.04
C THR A 383 -0.96 -7.75 44.55
N ARG A 384 -2.19 -7.43 44.97
CA ARG A 384 -2.59 -7.45 46.39
C ARG A 384 -2.91 -8.87 46.87
N VAL A 385 -3.52 -9.71 46.02
CA VAL A 385 -3.79 -11.12 46.35
C VAL A 385 -2.50 -11.94 46.46
N ALA A 386 -1.47 -11.60 45.68
CA ALA A 386 -0.15 -12.25 45.75
C ALA A 386 0.68 -11.94 47.01
N ARG A 387 0.28 -10.97 47.86
CA ARG A 387 0.98 -10.64 49.11
C ARG A 387 0.36 -11.28 50.37
N CYS A 388 -0.76 -11.98 50.22
CA CYS A 388 -1.49 -12.58 51.37
C CYS A 388 -1.35 -14.10 51.46
N GLY A 389 -0.53 -14.73 50.62
CA GLY A 389 -0.49 -16.19 50.44
C GLY A 389 0.83 -16.86 50.82
N ASP A 390 1.56 -16.36 51.82
CA ASP A 390 2.74 -17.06 52.37
C ASP A 390 2.55 -17.28 53.88
N ARG A 391 1.86 -18.38 54.22
CA ARG A 391 2.00 -19.14 55.47
C ARG A 391 1.13 -20.39 55.40
N GLU A 392 1.75 -21.53 55.09
CA GLU A 392 1.70 -22.79 55.84
C GLU A 392 1.96 -24.02 54.97
N SER A 393 2.67 -24.96 55.59
CA SER A 393 3.33 -26.14 55.05
C SER A 393 2.52 -27.41 55.28
N ARG A 394 2.53 -28.35 54.32
CA ARG A 394 2.71 -29.83 54.45
C ARG A 394 2.14 -30.62 53.25
N GLN A 395 2.76 -31.78 53.05
CA GLN A 395 2.76 -32.71 51.89
C GLN A 395 1.47 -33.56 51.66
N PRO A 396 1.36 -34.37 50.57
CA PRO A 396 0.16 -34.51 49.75
C PRO A 396 -0.69 -35.78 49.98
N ARG A 397 -1.94 -35.78 49.52
CA ARG A 397 -2.72 -37.00 49.23
C ARG A 397 -3.55 -36.89 47.94
N ARG A 398 -3.63 -38.05 47.28
CA ARG A 398 -4.23 -38.37 45.97
C ARG A 398 -5.74 -38.05 45.87
N GLY A 399 -6.16 -37.56 44.70
CA GLY A 399 -7.55 -37.48 44.25
C GLY A 399 -7.61 -37.12 42.75
N SER A 400 -8.37 -37.90 41.99
CA SER A 400 -8.50 -37.95 40.52
C SER A 400 -9.10 -36.68 39.86
N PRO A 401 -8.97 -36.52 38.53
CA PRO A 401 -9.05 -35.22 37.86
C PRO A 401 -10.48 -34.78 37.56
N ARG A 402 -10.83 -33.55 37.95
CA ARG A 402 -12.00 -32.83 37.40
C ARG A 402 -11.52 -31.79 36.38
N ARG A 403 -12.11 -31.85 35.19
CA ARG A 403 -11.93 -30.95 34.06
C ARG A 403 -11.92 -29.48 34.48
N LEU A 404 -10.78 -28.81 34.34
CA LEU A 404 -10.73 -27.36 34.19
C LEU A 404 -11.13 -27.03 32.75
N GLN A 405 -12.36 -26.58 32.57
CA GLN A 405 -12.74 -25.84 31.38
C GLN A 405 -11.89 -24.57 31.33
N ALA A 406 -11.00 -24.51 30.34
CA ALA A 406 -10.35 -23.27 29.96
C ALA A 406 -11.46 -22.30 29.49
N ALA A 407 -11.79 -21.32 30.33
CA ALA A 407 -12.61 -20.19 29.93
C ALA A 407 -11.80 -19.36 28.92
N THR A 408 -11.94 -19.70 27.65
CA THR A 408 -11.54 -18.85 26.54
C THR A 408 -12.32 -17.55 26.69
N THR A 409 -11.63 -16.44 26.96
CA THR A 409 -12.23 -15.11 26.93
C THR A 409 -12.54 -14.77 25.48
N THR A 410 -13.64 -15.29 24.96
CA THR A 410 -14.30 -14.78 23.77
C THR A 410 -14.78 -13.38 24.13
N MET A 411 -14.11 -12.36 23.59
CA MET A 411 -14.70 -11.02 23.54
C MET A 411 -16.04 -11.16 22.83
N LEU A 412 -17.14 -11.07 23.57
CA LEU A 412 -18.48 -11.00 23.02
C LEU A 412 -18.55 -9.76 22.13
N LEU A 413 -18.54 -9.97 20.81
CA LEU A 413 -18.88 -8.94 19.84
C LEU A 413 -20.28 -8.40 20.20
N PRO A 414 -20.50 -7.07 20.21
CA PRO A 414 -21.81 -6.50 20.52
C PRO A 414 -22.89 -7.11 19.61
N ALA A 415 -24.07 -7.39 20.16
CA ALA A 415 -25.18 -8.05 19.45
C ALA A 415 -25.51 -7.40 18.09
N ASP A 416 -25.39 -6.07 17.99
CA ASP A 416 -25.60 -5.32 16.75
C ASP A 416 -24.58 -5.64 15.64
N MET A 417 -23.32 -5.93 15.99
CA MET A 417 -22.28 -6.31 15.03
C MET A 417 -22.47 -7.75 14.54
N LEU A 418 -22.87 -8.65 15.44
CA LEU A 418 -23.27 -10.02 15.07
C LEU A 418 -24.48 -10.00 14.14
N ALA A 419 -25.47 -9.13 14.40
CA ALA A 419 -26.64 -8.96 13.54
C ALA A 419 -26.28 -8.39 12.15
N ALA A 420 -25.36 -7.41 12.07
CA ALA A 420 -24.91 -6.84 10.80
C ALA A 420 -24.10 -7.85 9.96
N GLN A 421 -23.17 -8.57 10.59
CA GLN A 421 -22.39 -9.62 9.92
C GLN A 421 -23.29 -10.75 9.44
N SER A 422 -24.26 -11.20 10.25
CA SER A 422 -25.21 -12.24 9.87
C SER A 422 -26.10 -11.82 8.69
N LYS A 423 -26.54 -10.56 8.65
CA LYS A 423 -27.30 -10.01 7.52
C LYS A 423 -26.47 -9.96 6.23
N MET A 424 -25.20 -9.56 6.31
CA MET A 424 -24.32 -9.49 5.15
C MET A 424 -23.99 -10.89 4.59
N VAL A 425 -23.74 -11.87 5.47
CA VAL A 425 -23.53 -13.27 5.06
C VAL A 425 -24.77 -13.84 4.37
N TYR A 426 -25.97 -13.57 4.90
CA TYR A 426 -27.23 -13.96 4.24
C TYR A 426 -27.33 -13.37 2.82
N GLN A 427 -27.02 -12.08 2.66
CA GLN A 427 -27.10 -11.40 1.38
C GLN A 427 -26.05 -11.89 0.38
N ILE A 428 -24.85 -12.25 0.86
CA ILE A 428 -23.84 -12.93 0.04
C ILE A 428 -24.32 -14.31 -0.40
N ASN A 429 -24.94 -15.08 0.50
CA ASN A 429 -25.51 -16.38 0.14
C ASN A 429 -26.59 -16.25 -0.94
N LYS A 430 -27.47 -15.26 -0.81
CA LYS A 430 -28.50 -14.94 -1.79
C LYS A 430 -27.89 -14.52 -3.14
N TYR A 431 -26.95 -13.56 -3.14
CA TYR A 431 -26.24 -13.15 -4.34
C TYR A 431 -25.52 -14.31 -5.03
N PHE A 432 -24.95 -15.22 -4.24
CA PHE A 432 -24.33 -16.42 -4.77
C PHE A 432 -25.36 -17.32 -5.48
N GLY A 433 -26.49 -17.61 -4.83
CA GLY A 433 -27.56 -18.42 -5.39
C GLY A 433 -28.21 -17.81 -6.64
N GLU A 434 -28.40 -16.49 -6.67
CA GLU A 434 -29.15 -15.82 -7.74
C GLU A 434 -28.25 -15.34 -8.89
N ARG A 435 -27.16 -14.64 -8.58
CA ARG A 435 -26.31 -13.99 -9.59
C ARG A 435 -25.13 -14.88 -10.00
N VAL A 436 -24.42 -15.45 -9.02
CA VAL A 436 -23.22 -16.25 -9.30
C VAL A 436 -23.58 -17.57 -9.99
N MET A 437 -24.62 -18.26 -9.53
CA MET A 437 -25.06 -19.51 -10.17
C MET A 437 -25.62 -19.28 -11.58
N THR A 438 -26.39 -18.20 -11.79
CA THR A 438 -26.86 -17.80 -13.12
C THR A 438 -25.67 -17.54 -14.06
N ARG A 439 -24.67 -16.77 -13.60
CA ARG A 439 -23.43 -16.55 -14.35
C ARG A 439 -22.74 -17.87 -14.68
N LYS A 440 -22.57 -18.78 -13.71
CA LYS A 440 -21.91 -20.08 -13.93
C LYS A 440 -22.67 -20.93 -14.96
N SER A 441 -23.99 -20.99 -14.86
CA SER A 441 -24.83 -21.73 -15.81
C SER A 441 -24.72 -21.16 -17.22
N GLN A 442 -24.80 -19.83 -17.36
CA GLN A 442 -24.68 -19.16 -18.66
C GLN A 442 -23.30 -19.36 -19.28
N VAL A 443 -22.24 -19.15 -18.51
CA VAL A 443 -20.86 -19.36 -18.97
C VAL A 443 -20.63 -20.82 -19.37
N MET A 444 -21.16 -21.79 -18.63
CA MET A 444 -21.02 -23.21 -18.97
C MET A 444 -21.68 -23.55 -20.31
N LYS A 445 -22.88 -23.01 -20.57
CA LYS A 445 -23.55 -23.17 -21.88
C LYS A 445 -22.72 -22.57 -23.01
N THR A 446 -22.15 -21.37 -22.79
CA THR A 446 -21.26 -20.73 -23.77
C THR A 446 -19.97 -21.53 -23.98
N ILE A 447 -19.38 -22.10 -22.93
CA ILE A 447 -18.18 -22.95 -23.04
C ILE A 447 -18.47 -24.17 -23.93
N GLN A 448 -19.60 -24.86 -23.73
CA GLN A 448 -19.95 -26.02 -24.56
C GLN A 448 -20.11 -25.66 -26.05
N GLU A 449 -20.68 -24.49 -26.34
CA GLU A 449 -20.80 -23.96 -27.69
C GLU A 449 -19.43 -23.62 -28.30
N VAL A 450 -18.62 -22.84 -27.58
CA VAL A 450 -17.30 -22.40 -28.00
C VAL A 450 -16.35 -23.57 -28.21
N CYS A 451 -16.28 -24.50 -27.25
CA CYS A 451 -15.38 -25.66 -27.34
C CYS A 451 -15.70 -26.55 -28.54
N ARG A 452 -16.99 -26.70 -28.90
CA ARG A 452 -17.38 -27.49 -30.07
C ARG A 452 -16.83 -26.90 -31.37
N VAL A 453 -16.90 -25.57 -31.52
CA VAL A 453 -16.34 -24.87 -32.69
C VAL A 453 -14.82 -24.98 -32.70
N VAL A 454 -14.18 -24.78 -31.55
CA VAL A 454 -12.72 -24.86 -31.43
C VAL A 454 -12.19 -26.27 -31.72
N GLN A 455 -12.86 -27.32 -31.24
CA GLN A 455 -12.51 -28.71 -31.52
C GLN A 455 -12.56 -29.00 -33.03
N ASP A 456 -13.57 -28.51 -33.72
CA ASP A 456 -13.71 -28.68 -35.18
C ASP A 456 -12.61 -27.94 -35.94
N VAL A 457 -12.29 -26.70 -35.56
CA VAL A 457 -11.16 -25.94 -36.12
C VAL A 457 -9.83 -26.67 -35.85
N LEU A 458 -9.59 -27.14 -34.63
CA LEU A 458 -8.35 -27.84 -34.28
C LEU A 458 -8.22 -29.18 -35.00
N LYS A 459 -9.33 -29.87 -35.29
CA LYS A 459 -9.33 -31.10 -36.10
C LYS A 459 -8.83 -30.82 -37.53
N GLU A 460 -9.27 -29.73 -38.15
CA GLU A 460 -8.78 -29.31 -39.47
C GLU A 460 -7.32 -28.84 -39.45
N VAL A 461 -6.85 -28.32 -38.31
CA VAL A 461 -5.41 -28.03 -38.11
C VAL A 461 -4.61 -29.33 -38.03
N GLU A 462 -5.08 -30.32 -37.25
CA GLU A 462 -4.41 -31.60 -37.05
C GLU A 462 -4.28 -32.40 -38.36
N VAL A 463 -5.29 -32.34 -39.24
CA VAL A 463 -5.24 -32.93 -40.59
C VAL A 463 -4.08 -32.36 -41.42
N GLN A 464 -3.77 -31.09 -41.26
CA GLN A 464 -2.69 -30.40 -41.99
C GLN A 464 -1.34 -30.50 -41.29
N GLU A 465 -1.33 -30.56 -39.96
CA GLU A 465 -0.14 -30.60 -39.12
C GLU A 465 -0.39 -31.47 -37.88
N PRO A 466 -0.10 -32.78 -37.95
CA PRO A 466 -0.40 -33.75 -36.88
C PRO A 466 0.32 -33.49 -35.55
N ARG A 467 1.25 -32.54 -35.51
CA ARG A 467 1.96 -32.14 -34.29
C ARG A 467 1.12 -31.23 -33.38
N PHE A 468 0.10 -30.55 -33.92
CA PHE A 468 -0.83 -29.71 -33.14
C PHE A 468 -2.08 -30.49 -32.77
N ILE A 469 -1.92 -31.50 -31.93
CA ILE A 469 -3.03 -32.33 -31.43
C ILE A 469 -3.87 -31.51 -30.44
N SER A 470 -5.18 -31.59 -30.57
CA SER A 470 -6.09 -30.95 -29.62
C SER A 470 -6.01 -31.64 -28.25
N SER A 471 -5.53 -30.91 -27.23
CA SER A 471 -5.65 -31.34 -25.82
C SER A 471 -7.00 -30.99 -25.19
N LEU A 472 -7.91 -30.37 -25.96
CA LEU A 472 -9.20 -29.87 -25.49
C LEU A 472 -10.19 -31.02 -25.31
N THR A 473 -10.17 -31.62 -24.12
CA THR A 473 -10.96 -32.79 -23.74
C THR A 473 -11.97 -32.42 -22.65
N ASP A 474 -13.19 -32.96 -22.76
CA ASP A 474 -14.24 -32.76 -21.75
C ASP A 474 -14.18 -33.86 -20.70
N TYR A 475 -13.91 -33.47 -19.45
CA TYR A 475 -14.02 -34.33 -18.28
C TYR A 475 -15.11 -33.78 -17.35
N ASN A 476 -16.31 -34.37 -17.44
CA ASN A 476 -17.48 -34.02 -16.62
C ASN A 476 -17.85 -32.51 -16.67
N GLY A 477 -17.86 -31.91 -17.86
CA GLY A 477 -18.18 -30.51 -18.07
C GLY A 477 -17.03 -29.55 -17.74
N ARG A 478 -15.80 -30.05 -17.63
CA ARG A 478 -14.59 -29.23 -17.51
C ARG A 478 -13.63 -29.56 -18.64
N PHE A 479 -13.15 -28.51 -19.28
CA PHE A 479 -12.18 -28.60 -20.35
C PHE A 479 -10.79 -28.31 -19.81
N ASP A 480 -9.86 -29.24 -20.00
CA ASP A 480 -8.47 -29.02 -19.62
C ASP A 480 -7.86 -27.90 -20.48
N GLY A 481 -7.03 -27.05 -19.87
CA GLY A 481 -6.44 -25.88 -20.52
C GLY A 481 -7.38 -24.70 -20.80
N LEU A 482 -8.67 -24.75 -20.43
CA LEU A 482 -9.60 -23.64 -20.64
C LEU A 482 -9.64 -22.67 -19.44
N ASP A 483 -9.42 -21.38 -19.70
CA ASP A 483 -9.66 -20.28 -18.75
C ASP A 483 -10.74 -19.31 -19.23
N VAL A 484 -11.53 -18.82 -18.27
CA VAL A 484 -12.63 -17.89 -18.51
C VAL A 484 -12.18 -16.48 -18.16
N ILE A 485 -11.90 -15.68 -19.20
CA ILE A 485 -11.49 -14.28 -19.07
C ILE A 485 -12.71 -13.38 -18.80
N SER A 486 -13.81 -13.59 -19.52
CA SER A 486 -15.10 -12.91 -19.33
C SER A 486 -16.24 -13.84 -19.77
N PRO A 487 -17.52 -13.46 -19.62
CA PRO A 487 -18.64 -14.25 -20.14
C PRO A 487 -18.61 -14.45 -21.67
N THR A 488 -17.82 -13.66 -22.40
CA THR A 488 -17.70 -13.71 -23.87
C THR A 488 -16.25 -13.89 -24.35
N GLU A 489 -15.28 -14.00 -23.45
CA GLU A 489 -13.86 -14.11 -23.77
C GLU A 489 -13.22 -15.30 -23.04
N PHE A 490 -12.51 -16.14 -23.79
CA PHE A 490 -11.92 -17.39 -23.31
C PHE A 490 -10.47 -17.52 -23.79
N GLU A 491 -9.63 -18.18 -23.01
CA GLU A 491 -8.31 -18.67 -23.44
C GLU A 491 -8.32 -20.20 -23.36
N ILE A 492 -7.92 -20.86 -24.44
CA ILE A 492 -7.78 -22.30 -24.53
C ILE A 492 -6.30 -22.60 -24.79
N VAL A 493 -5.67 -23.23 -23.82
CA VAL A 493 -4.30 -23.71 -23.91
C VAL A 493 -4.30 -25.07 -24.62
N ILE A 494 -3.55 -25.18 -25.70
CA ILE A 494 -3.29 -26.47 -26.36
C ILE A 494 -1.89 -26.94 -25.97
N TYR A 495 -1.82 -28.13 -25.37
CA TYR A 495 -0.57 -28.70 -24.91
C TYR A 495 0.12 -29.44 -26.05
N LEU A 496 1.31 -28.94 -26.41
CA LEU A 496 2.20 -29.56 -27.36
C LEU A 496 2.84 -30.83 -26.75
N ASN A 497 3.31 -31.73 -27.62
CA ASN A 497 4.08 -32.91 -27.21
C ASN A 497 5.26 -32.55 -26.31
N GLN A 498 5.77 -33.50 -25.52
CA GLN A 498 6.81 -33.26 -24.54
C GLN A 498 8.03 -32.49 -25.09
N MET A 499 8.64 -31.65 -24.25
CA MET A 499 9.78 -30.78 -24.60
C MET A 499 11.02 -31.56 -25.12
N GLY A 500 11.12 -32.85 -24.79
CA GLY A 500 12.15 -33.76 -25.30
C GLY A 500 13.56 -33.31 -24.95
N VAL A 501 14.35 -32.92 -25.96
CA VAL A 501 15.77 -32.56 -25.84
C VAL A 501 16.04 -31.11 -25.37
N LEU A 502 14.97 -30.34 -25.16
CA LEU A 502 15.00 -28.94 -24.74
C LEU A 502 14.99 -28.84 -23.21
N ASN A 503 15.87 -27.99 -22.70
CA ASN A 503 15.94 -27.64 -21.29
C ASN A 503 15.18 -26.33 -21.04
N PHE A 504 14.41 -26.31 -19.96
CA PHE A 504 13.86 -25.10 -19.38
C PHE A 504 14.98 -24.25 -18.75
N VAL A 505 15.00 -22.96 -19.07
CA VAL A 505 15.95 -21.98 -18.52
C VAL A 505 15.20 -20.75 -18.04
N ASP A 506 15.32 -20.48 -16.74
CA ASP A 506 14.83 -19.28 -16.06
C ASP A 506 15.94 -18.70 -15.18
N ASP A 507 16.56 -17.62 -15.67
CA ASP A 507 17.60 -16.86 -14.98
C ASP A 507 17.07 -15.57 -14.35
N GLY A 508 15.76 -15.31 -14.43
CA GLY A 508 15.11 -14.11 -13.92
C GLY A 508 15.35 -12.83 -14.73
N THR A 509 16.03 -12.91 -15.88
CA THR A 509 16.30 -11.73 -16.74
C THR A 509 15.06 -11.27 -17.51
N LEU A 510 14.15 -12.19 -17.82
CA LEU A 510 12.88 -11.94 -18.50
C LEU A 510 11.72 -12.03 -17.50
N PRO A 511 11.22 -10.89 -16.97
CA PRO A 511 10.16 -10.93 -15.96
C PRO A 511 8.87 -11.50 -16.55
N GLY A 512 8.37 -12.59 -15.95
CA GLY A 512 7.16 -13.28 -16.43
C GLY A 512 7.38 -14.34 -17.50
N CYS A 513 8.64 -14.55 -17.91
CA CYS A 513 8.96 -15.28 -19.12
C CYS A 513 10.18 -16.19 -18.92
N ALA A 514 10.27 -17.27 -19.70
CA ALA A 514 11.40 -18.20 -19.71
C ALA A 514 11.72 -18.67 -21.12
N VAL A 515 12.83 -19.38 -21.31
CA VAL A 515 13.25 -19.89 -22.62
C VAL A 515 13.47 -21.39 -22.59
N LEU A 516 13.29 -22.02 -23.76
CA LEU A 516 13.62 -23.42 -24.01
C LEU A 516 14.87 -23.47 -24.87
N LYS A 517 15.94 -24.11 -24.38
CA LYS A 517 17.23 -24.19 -25.08
C LYS A 517 17.65 -25.65 -25.28
N LEU A 518 18.22 -25.97 -26.43
CA LEU A 518 18.81 -27.28 -26.67
C LEU A 518 19.87 -27.60 -25.61
N SER A 519 19.78 -28.80 -25.04
CA SER A 519 20.81 -29.35 -24.14
C SER A 519 22.15 -29.57 -24.85
N ASP A 520 22.09 -29.95 -26.14
CA ASP A 520 23.25 -30.19 -27.01
C ASP A 520 22.84 -29.90 -28.46
N GLY A 521 23.66 -29.14 -29.19
CA GLY A 521 23.40 -28.79 -30.59
C GLY A 521 23.29 -30.01 -31.52
N ARG A 522 23.96 -31.13 -31.18
CA ARG A 522 23.89 -32.40 -31.92
C ARG A 522 22.49 -33.04 -31.87
N LYS A 523 21.70 -32.71 -30.84
CA LYS A 523 20.34 -33.21 -30.65
C LYS A 523 19.29 -32.40 -31.42
N ARG A 524 19.69 -31.38 -32.19
CA ARG A 524 18.77 -30.50 -32.94
C ARG A 524 17.85 -31.27 -33.88
N SER A 525 18.39 -32.23 -34.64
CA SER A 525 17.62 -33.08 -35.55
C SER A 525 16.69 -34.07 -34.85
N MET A 526 16.88 -34.32 -33.56
CA MET A 526 16.01 -35.18 -32.76
C MET A 526 14.80 -34.44 -32.19
N SER A 527 14.72 -33.12 -32.34
CA SER A 527 13.58 -32.34 -31.87
C SER A 527 12.42 -32.40 -32.88
N LEU A 528 11.21 -32.64 -32.37
CA LEU A 528 9.97 -32.56 -33.17
C LEU A 528 9.72 -31.18 -33.78
N TRP A 529 10.35 -30.14 -33.20
CA TRP A 529 10.13 -28.73 -33.51
C TRP A 529 11.36 -28.08 -34.16
N VAL A 530 12.18 -28.87 -34.86
CA VAL A 530 13.51 -28.50 -35.36
C VAL A 530 13.53 -27.20 -36.17
N GLU A 531 12.51 -26.94 -36.98
CA GLU A 531 12.40 -25.75 -37.84
C GLU A 531 12.14 -24.46 -37.03
N PHE A 532 11.63 -24.59 -35.82
CA PHE A 532 11.34 -23.47 -34.92
C PHE A 532 12.52 -23.14 -33.99
N ILE A 533 13.60 -23.94 -34.03
CA ILE A 533 14.81 -23.72 -33.24
C ILE A 533 15.69 -22.68 -33.94
N THR A 534 16.05 -21.60 -33.23
CA THR A 534 16.92 -20.54 -33.74
C THR A 534 18.36 -21.02 -33.95
N ALA A 535 19.17 -20.24 -34.67
CA ALA A 535 20.60 -20.55 -34.84
C ALA A 535 21.35 -20.66 -33.50
N SER A 536 20.90 -19.91 -32.49
CA SER A 536 21.43 -19.93 -31.12
C SER A 536 20.89 -21.09 -30.27
N GLY A 537 20.04 -21.96 -30.83
CA GLY A 537 19.53 -23.17 -30.19
C GLY A 537 18.32 -22.97 -29.29
N TYR A 538 17.60 -21.84 -29.37
CA TYR A 538 16.37 -21.59 -28.62
C TYR A 538 15.13 -22.00 -29.41
N LEU A 539 14.15 -22.63 -28.75
CA LEU A 539 12.86 -22.90 -29.38
C LEU A 539 11.98 -21.64 -29.38
N SER A 540 11.73 -21.11 -30.57
CA SER A 540 11.07 -19.81 -30.72
C SER A 540 9.55 -19.90 -30.55
N ALA A 541 9.02 -19.36 -29.45
CA ALA A 541 7.58 -19.27 -29.19
C ALA A 541 6.86 -18.55 -30.34
N ARG A 542 7.40 -17.42 -30.80
CA ARG A 542 6.83 -16.62 -31.89
C ARG A 542 6.72 -17.39 -33.19
N LYS A 543 7.75 -18.17 -33.57
CA LYS A 543 7.71 -18.95 -34.82
C LYS A 543 6.65 -20.06 -34.76
N ILE A 544 6.54 -20.76 -33.62
CA ILE A 544 5.47 -21.75 -33.40
C ILE A 544 4.10 -21.08 -33.52
N ARG A 545 3.89 -19.95 -32.83
CA ARG A 545 2.62 -19.22 -32.89
C ARG A 545 2.28 -18.73 -34.29
N SER A 546 3.27 -18.21 -35.02
CA SER A 546 3.08 -17.75 -36.40
C SER A 546 2.70 -18.89 -37.36
N ARG A 547 3.34 -20.06 -37.24
CA ARG A 547 2.94 -21.24 -38.01
C ARG A 547 1.54 -21.70 -37.63
N PHE A 548 1.25 -21.79 -36.33
CA PHE A 548 -0.05 -22.21 -35.82
C PHE A 548 -1.17 -21.25 -36.26
N GLN A 549 -0.92 -19.93 -36.25
CA GLN A 549 -1.84 -18.91 -36.76
C GLN A 549 -2.19 -19.13 -38.23
N THR A 550 -1.20 -19.46 -39.06
CA THR A 550 -1.42 -19.74 -40.49
C THR A 550 -2.31 -20.97 -40.69
N LEU A 551 -2.07 -22.03 -39.91
CA LEU A 551 -2.87 -23.26 -39.95
C LEU A 551 -4.31 -23.02 -39.49
N VAL A 552 -4.49 -22.25 -38.41
CA VAL A 552 -5.81 -21.92 -37.88
C VAL A 552 -6.60 -21.03 -38.84
N ALA A 553 -5.94 -20.10 -39.53
CA ALA A 553 -6.57 -19.29 -40.57
C ALA A 553 -7.15 -20.18 -41.68
N GLN A 554 -6.34 -21.11 -42.20
CA GLN A 554 -6.74 -22.07 -43.22
C GLN A 554 -7.84 -23.03 -42.73
N ALA A 555 -7.79 -23.42 -41.46
CA ALA A 555 -8.78 -24.28 -40.84
C ALA A 555 -10.13 -23.57 -40.67
N CYS A 556 -10.15 -22.27 -40.34
CA CYS A 556 -11.39 -21.50 -40.26
C CYS A 556 -12.17 -21.51 -41.59
N ASP A 557 -11.47 -21.47 -42.72
CA ASP A 557 -12.09 -21.49 -44.06
C ASP A 557 -12.66 -22.87 -44.44
N LYS A 558 -12.16 -23.96 -43.83
CA LYS A 558 -12.51 -25.34 -44.17
C LYS A 558 -13.44 -26.03 -43.17
N CYS A 559 -13.45 -25.57 -41.92
CA CYS A 559 -14.19 -26.20 -40.84
C CYS A 559 -15.72 -26.18 -41.07
N ALA A 560 -16.46 -27.06 -40.38
CA ALA A 560 -17.91 -27.14 -40.45
C ALA A 560 -18.60 -25.85 -40.00
N TYR A 561 -17.89 -25.01 -39.22
CA TYR A 561 -18.38 -23.76 -38.66
C TYR A 561 -17.93 -22.50 -39.43
N ARG A 562 -17.34 -22.63 -40.63
CA ARG A 562 -16.73 -21.52 -41.42
C ARG A 562 -17.57 -20.25 -41.53
N ASP A 563 -18.90 -20.37 -41.62
CA ASP A 563 -19.82 -19.23 -41.74
C ASP A 563 -20.01 -18.47 -40.40
N SER A 564 -19.57 -19.08 -39.30
CA SER A 564 -19.77 -18.61 -37.92
C SER A 564 -18.48 -18.44 -37.13
N VAL A 565 -17.31 -18.73 -37.70
CA VAL A 565 -16.01 -18.53 -37.06
C VAL A 565 -15.08 -17.79 -37.99
N LYS A 566 -14.43 -16.74 -37.47
CA LYS A 566 -13.40 -15.98 -38.21
C LYS A 566 -12.18 -15.78 -37.34
N MET A 567 -11.01 -15.81 -37.94
CA MET A 567 -9.80 -15.38 -37.24
C MET A 567 -9.77 -13.85 -37.12
N ILE A 568 -9.41 -13.33 -35.95
CA ILE A 568 -9.23 -11.90 -35.73
C ILE A 568 -7.90 -11.46 -36.35
N ALA A 569 -7.94 -10.44 -37.22
CA ALA A 569 -6.77 -9.85 -37.85
C ALA A 569 -6.01 -8.89 -36.92
N ASP A 570 -4.85 -8.40 -37.37
CA ASP A 570 -4.02 -7.37 -36.69
C ASP A 570 -3.54 -7.74 -35.28
N THR A 571 -3.28 -9.03 -35.06
CA THR A 571 -2.74 -9.57 -33.80
C THR A 571 -1.75 -10.69 -34.08
N THR A 572 -0.71 -10.84 -33.24
CA THR A 572 0.19 -12.01 -33.29
C THR A 572 -0.39 -13.21 -32.54
N GLU A 573 -1.44 -13.00 -31.75
CA GLU A 573 -2.17 -14.06 -31.05
C GLU A 573 -3.19 -14.74 -31.96
N VAL A 574 -3.36 -16.06 -31.79
CA VAL A 574 -4.39 -16.81 -32.49
C VAL A 574 -5.73 -16.61 -31.77
N LYS A 575 -6.57 -15.73 -32.32
CA LYS A 575 -7.88 -15.42 -31.76
C LYS A 575 -8.99 -15.68 -32.77
N LEU A 576 -10.00 -16.41 -32.33
CA LEU A 576 -11.21 -16.69 -33.09
C LEU A 576 -12.35 -15.79 -32.59
N ARG A 577 -13.11 -15.23 -33.53
CA ARG A 577 -14.41 -14.62 -33.29
C ARG A 577 -15.49 -15.60 -33.74
N ILE A 578 -16.29 -16.07 -32.77
CA ILE A 578 -17.36 -17.03 -33.00
C ILE A 578 -18.70 -16.30 -32.91
N ARG A 579 -19.52 -16.42 -33.96
CA ARG A 579 -20.86 -15.83 -34.13
C ARG A 579 -20.90 -14.32 -33.85
N GLU A 580 -19.82 -13.62 -34.19
CA GLU A 580 -19.61 -12.18 -33.92
C GLU A 580 -19.77 -11.77 -32.44
N ARG A 581 -19.79 -12.73 -31.51
CA ARG A 581 -20.12 -12.51 -30.11
C ARG A 581 -19.04 -12.95 -29.14
N TYR A 582 -18.40 -14.07 -29.42
CA TYR A 582 -17.42 -14.67 -28.52
C TYR A 582 -16.02 -14.55 -29.10
N VAL A 583 -15.05 -14.26 -28.24
CA VAL A 583 -13.64 -14.23 -28.61
C VAL A 583 -12.91 -15.35 -27.86
N VAL A 584 -12.14 -16.14 -28.61
CA VAL A 584 -11.41 -17.29 -28.06
C VAL A 584 -9.97 -17.20 -28.50
N GLN A 585 -9.07 -17.04 -27.55
CA GLN A 585 -7.64 -17.16 -27.81
C GLN A 585 -7.23 -18.63 -27.70
N ILE A 586 -6.49 -19.14 -28.68
CA ILE A 586 -5.90 -20.48 -28.64
C ILE A 586 -4.39 -20.33 -28.49
N THR A 587 -3.84 -20.81 -27.38
CA THR A 587 -2.44 -20.59 -27.00
C THR A 587 -1.68 -21.92 -26.98
N PRO A 588 -0.72 -22.15 -27.91
CA PRO A 588 0.19 -23.30 -27.83
C PRO A 588 1.07 -23.24 -26.58
N ALA A 589 1.25 -24.37 -25.91
CA ALA A 589 2.00 -24.42 -24.66
C ALA A 589 2.74 -25.74 -24.41
N PHE A 590 3.74 -25.70 -23.54
CA PHE A 590 4.32 -26.88 -22.91
C PHE A 590 3.96 -26.92 -21.42
N LYS A 591 3.54 -28.09 -20.95
CA LYS A 591 3.28 -28.35 -19.52
C LYS A 591 4.57 -28.76 -18.82
N CYS A 592 4.91 -28.11 -17.71
CA CYS A 592 6.11 -28.35 -16.92
C CYS A 592 5.74 -28.84 -15.51
N ALA A 593 5.18 -30.06 -15.42
CA ALA A 593 4.83 -30.69 -14.16
C ALA A 593 6.08 -31.14 -13.38
N GLY A 594 6.03 -31.07 -12.04
CA GLY A 594 7.13 -31.47 -11.15
C GLY A 594 8.37 -30.56 -11.17
N LEU A 595 8.33 -29.48 -11.95
CA LEU A 595 9.37 -28.44 -11.99
C LEU A 595 8.84 -27.14 -11.40
N TRP A 596 9.73 -26.36 -10.78
CA TRP A 596 9.37 -25.03 -10.26
C TRP A 596 10.33 -23.95 -10.78
N PRO A 597 9.85 -22.83 -11.33
CA PRO A 597 10.70 -21.79 -11.89
C PRO A 597 11.60 -21.16 -10.83
N ARG A 598 12.84 -20.81 -11.21
CA ARG A 598 13.79 -20.15 -10.31
C ARG A 598 13.30 -18.78 -9.89
N SER A 599 12.69 -18.03 -10.80
CA SER A 599 12.05 -16.73 -10.53
C SER A 599 10.95 -16.81 -9.47
N ALA A 600 10.29 -17.96 -9.32
CA ALA A 600 9.26 -18.24 -8.30
C ALA A 600 9.78 -19.03 -7.09
N SER A 601 11.07 -19.36 -7.03
CA SER A 601 11.65 -20.22 -5.98
C SER A 601 11.67 -19.59 -4.58
N HIS A 602 11.55 -18.26 -4.50
CA HIS A 602 11.39 -17.53 -3.25
C HIS A 602 10.07 -17.84 -2.53
N TRP A 603 9.11 -18.48 -3.21
CA TRP A 603 7.83 -18.90 -2.64
C TRP A 603 7.91 -20.33 -2.07
N PRO A 604 7.35 -20.58 -0.87
CA PRO A 604 6.65 -19.63 0.01
C PRO A 604 7.60 -18.74 0.83
N ILE A 605 7.11 -17.59 1.28
CA ILE A 605 7.86 -16.66 2.12
C ILE A 605 7.94 -17.22 3.55
N ALA A 606 9.15 -17.41 4.08
CA ALA A 606 9.41 -18.15 5.32
C ALA A 606 8.67 -17.67 6.59
N HIS A 607 8.28 -16.38 6.67
CA HIS A 607 7.58 -15.82 7.84
C HIS A 607 6.05 -15.84 7.70
N ILE A 608 5.52 -16.31 6.57
CA ILE A 608 4.08 -16.41 6.33
C ILE A 608 3.66 -17.84 6.67
N PRO A 609 2.74 -18.05 7.63
CA PRO A 609 2.38 -19.40 8.10
C PRO A 609 1.38 -20.10 7.17
N TRP A 610 1.22 -19.63 5.93
CA TRP A 610 0.35 -20.19 4.91
C TRP A 610 1.07 -20.26 3.55
N PRO A 611 0.84 -21.30 2.74
CA PRO A 611 0.01 -22.47 3.06
C PRO A 611 0.77 -23.49 3.92
N HIS A 612 0.07 -24.53 4.38
CA HIS A 612 0.71 -25.65 5.07
C HIS A 612 1.77 -26.31 4.16
N PRO A 613 2.94 -26.77 4.69
CA PRO A 613 4.02 -27.34 3.87
C PRO A 613 3.59 -28.45 2.90
N ASN A 614 2.62 -29.29 3.27
CA ASN A 614 2.08 -30.31 2.37
C ASN A 614 1.43 -29.69 1.11
N ILE A 615 0.68 -28.60 1.27
CA ILE A 615 0.08 -27.87 0.15
C ILE A 615 1.16 -27.19 -0.68
N VAL A 616 2.26 -26.72 -0.08
CA VAL A 616 3.41 -26.19 -0.83
C VAL A 616 3.98 -27.27 -1.76
N ALA A 617 4.15 -28.49 -1.26
CA ALA A 617 4.63 -29.61 -2.07
C ALA A 617 3.65 -29.92 -3.21
N GLU A 618 2.35 -30.05 -2.92
CA GLU A 618 1.31 -30.27 -3.94
C GLU A 618 1.31 -29.20 -5.02
N VAL A 619 1.35 -27.92 -4.64
CA VAL A 619 1.37 -26.78 -5.57
C VAL A 619 2.62 -26.80 -6.46
N LYS A 620 3.79 -27.15 -5.90
CA LYS A 620 5.02 -27.29 -6.70
C LYS A 620 5.00 -28.52 -7.61
N THR A 621 4.31 -29.59 -7.21
CA THR A 621 4.10 -30.79 -8.05
C THR A 621 3.23 -30.50 -9.26
N GLU A 622 2.18 -29.67 -9.13
CA GLU A 622 1.37 -29.21 -10.27
C GLU A 622 2.24 -28.50 -11.33
N GLY A 623 3.28 -27.77 -10.88
CA GLY A 623 4.24 -27.11 -11.76
C GLY A 623 3.69 -25.84 -12.39
N PHE A 624 4.01 -25.62 -13.67
CA PHE A 624 3.63 -24.44 -14.44
C PHE A 624 3.54 -24.75 -15.93
N ASP A 625 2.95 -23.83 -16.69
CA ASP A 625 2.87 -23.91 -18.15
C ASP A 625 3.73 -22.82 -18.81
N MET A 626 4.33 -23.17 -19.94
CA MET A 626 5.04 -22.25 -20.83
C MET A 626 4.16 -21.95 -22.03
N LEU A 627 3.61 -20.73 -22.07
CA LEU A 627 2.65 -20.28 -23.08
C LEU A 627 3.34 -19.52 -24.21
N SER A 628 3.02 -19.86 -25.46
CA SER A 628 3.40 -19.04 -26.61
C SER A 628 2.42 -17.89 -26.80
N LYS A 629 2.62 -16.81 -26.04
CA LYS A 629 1.87 -15.55 -26.17
C LYS A 629 2.75 -14.35 -25.82
N GLU A 630 2.29 -13.16 -26.15
CA GLU A 630 2.95 -11.91 -25.77
C GLU A 630 2.96 -11.72 -24.25
N CYS A 631 4.12 -11.31 -23.73
CA CYS A 631 4.40 -11.20 -22.31
C CYS A 631 4.24 -9.74 -21.88
N ILE A 632 3.35 -9.45 -20.93
CA ILE A 632 3.13 -8.10 -20.38
C ILE A 632 4.46 -7.50 -19.86
N GLY A 633 5.33 -8.35 -19.29
CA GLY A 633 6.65 -7.98 -18.79
C GLY A 633 7.62 -7.43 -19.85
N LEU A 634 7.41 -7.73 -21.14
CA LEU A 634 8.33 -7.39 -22.23
C LEU A 634 7.83 -6.23 -23.11
N GLN A 635 6.58 -5.78 -22.95
CA GLN A 635 6.03 -4.63 -23.70
C GLN A 635 6.94 -3.39 -23.63
N GLY A 636 7.28 -2.84 -24.79
CA GLY A 636 8.11 -1.64 -24.97
C GLY A 636 9.62 -1.87 -25.02
N LYS A 637 10.11 -3.11 -24.91
CA LYS A 637 11.54 -3.43 -25.07
C LYS A 637 11.76 -4.18 -26.39
N GLN A 638 12.29 -3.50 -27.41
CA GLN A 638 12.75 -4.14 -28.65
C GLN A 638 13.99 -5.00 -28.36
N SER A 639 13.80 -6.25 -27.93
CA SER A 639 14.87 -7.23 -27.76
C SER A 639 14.64 -8.40 -28.73
N ALA A 640 15.70 -8.84 -29.41
CA ALA A 640 15.66 -10.04 -30.25
C ALA A 640 15.20 -11.28 -29.47
N MET A 641 15.42 -11.34 -28.15
CA MET A 641 15.00 -12.46 -27.30
C MET A 641 13.48 -12.49 -27.01
N GLU A 642 12.74 -11.41 -27.29
CA GLU A 642 11.28 -11.37 -27.07
C GLU A 642 10.54 -12.40 -27.94
N GLY A 643 11.06 -12.70 -29.14
CA GLY A 643 10.46 -13.71 -30.01
C GLY A 643 10.65 -15.15 -29.53
N ASP A 644 11.66 -15.39 -28.71
CA ASP A 644 12.07 -16.73 -28.29
C ASP A 644 11.56 -17.10 -26.88
N ALA A 645 11.04 -16.12 -26.16
CA ALA A 645 10.54 -16.30 -24.80
C ALA A 645 9.12 -16.85 -24.77
N TRP A 646 8.85 -17.66 -23.74
CA TRP A 646 7.55 -18.23 -23.42
C TRP A 646 7.03 -17.62 -22.12
N ALA A 647 5.76 -17.23 -22.08
CA ALA A 647 5.14 -16.66 -20.89
C ALA A 647 4.85 -17.75 -19.86
N LEU A 648 5.18 -17.50 -18.60
CA LEU A 648 4.91 -18.43 -17.50
C LEU A 648 3.46 -18.29 -17.03
N SER A 649 2.79 -19.43 -16.81
CA SER A 649 1.42 -19.50 -16.27
C SER A 649 1.33 -20.55 -15.17
N PHE A 650 0.57 -20.25 -14.11
CA PHE A 650 0.47 -21.08 -12.91
C PHE A 650 -0.97 -21.51 -12.61
N ILE A 651 -1.85 -21.60 -13.63
CA ILE A 651 -3.30 -21.78 -13.43
C ILE A 651 -3.62 -22.97 -12.51
N ASP A 652 -3.01 -24.13 -12.75
CA ASP A 652 -3.22 -25.35 -11.97
C ASP A 652 -2.66 -25.23 -10.54
N ALA A 653 -1.43 -24.75 -10.40
CA ALA A 653 -0.79 -24.46 -9.11
C ALA A 653 -1.62 -23.47 -8.25
N GLU A 654 -2.14 -22.39 -8.85
CA GLU A 654 -3.04 -21.45 -8.19
C GLU A 654 -4.39 -22.09 -7.81
N ASN A 655 -4.94 -22.96 -8.66
CA ASN A 655 -6.19 -23.65 -8.42
C ASN A 655 -6.08 -24.69 -7.30
N ARG A 656 -4.90 -25.31 -7.14
CA ARG A 656 -4.51 -26.17 -6.02
C ARG A 656 -4.38 -25.35 -4.74
N LEU A 657 -3.70 -24.21 -4.81
CA LEU A 657 -3.45 -23.33 -3.68
C LEU A 657 -4.75 -22.70 -3.11
N LEU A 658 -5.75 -22.45 -3.95
CA LEU A 658 -7.05 -21.92 -3.54
C LEU A 658 -8.06 -22.99 -3.05
N GLN A 659 -7.60 -24.20 -2.74
CA GLN A 659 -8.46 -25.21 -2.10
C GLN A 659 -8.68 -24.90 -0.62
N GLY A 660 -9.82 -25.36 -0.07
CA GLY A 660 -10.19 -25.14 1.33
C GLY A 660 -10.99 -23.86 1.59
N GLY A 661 -11.85 -23.94 2.62
CA GLY A 661 -12.73 -22.85 3.06
C GLY A 661 -13.61 -22.26 1.96
N SER A 662 -13.94 -20.98 2.11
CA SER A 662 -14.77 -20.21 1.17
C SER A 662 -13.97 -19.56 0.02
N ARG A 663 -12.68 -19.91 -0.19
CA ARG A 663 -11.77 -19.24 -1.15
C ARG A 663 -12.30 -19.23 -2.59
N LYS A 664 -12.63 -20.40 -3.16
CA LYS A 664 -13.21 -20.49 -4.53
C LYS A 664 -14.59 -19.84 -4.63
N ARG A 665 -15.35 -19.84 -3.54
CA ARG A 665 -16.65 -19.17 -3.43
C ARG A 665 -16.48 -17.66 -3.52
N CYS A 666 -15.54 -17.12 -2.74
CA CYS A 666 -15.12 -15.72 -2.75
C CYS A 666 -14.66 -15.29 -4.16
N LEU A 667 -13.80 -16.08 -4.81
CA LEU A 667 -13.37 -15.79 -6.20
C LEU A 667 -14.56 -15.73 -7.16
N SER A 668 -15.52 -16.64 -7.05
CA SER A 668 -16.71 -16.66 -7.91
C SER A 668 -17.56 -15.39 -7.74
N ILE A 669 -17.68 -14.87 -6.51
CA ILE A 669 -18.39 -13.62 -6.22
C ILE A 669 -17.63 -12.43 -6.82
N LEU A 670 -16.31 -12.35 -6.59
CA LEU A 670 -15.46 -11.29 -7.12
C LEU A 670 -15.49 -11.23 -8.66
N LYS A 671 -15.41 -12.38 -9.34
CA LYS A 671 -15.55 -12.46 -10.81
C LYS A 671 -16.92 -11.95 -11.26
N THR A 672 -17.99 -12.28 -10.54
CA THR A 672 -19.36 -11.84 -10.87
C THR A 672 -19.52 -10.33 -10.67
N LEU A 673 -19.00 -9.79 -9.57
CA LEU A 673 -18.99 -8.33 -9.32
C LEU A 673 -18.18 -7.59 -10.39
N ARG A 674 -17.02 -8.14 -10.79
CA ARG A 674 -16.19 -7.57 -11.86
C ARG A 674 -16.96 -7.49 -13.17
N ASP A 675 -17.55 -8.60 -13.61
CA ASP A 675 -18.28 -8.66 -14.88
C ASP A 675 -19.49 -7.70 -14.94
N ARG A 676 -20.10 -7.40 -13.80
CA ARG A 676 -21.32 -6.56 -13.74
C ARG A 676 -21.05 -5.08 -13.50
N HIS A 677 -19.94 -4.73 -12.84
CA HIS A 677 -19.70 -3.36 -12.35
C HIS A 677 -18.32 -2.80 -12.68
N LEU A 678 -17.36 -3.64 -13.03
CA LEU A 678 -15.95 -3.25 -13.23
C LEU A 678 -15.42 -3.65 -14.60
N ASP A 679 -16.29 -4.00 -15.55
CA ASP A 679 -15.94 -4.13 -16.96
C ASP A 679 -15.86 -2.73 -17.58
N LEU A 680 -14.68 -2.11 -17.44
CA LEU A 680 -14.44 -0.71 -17.78
C LEU A 680 -13.61 -0.58 -19.07
N PRO A 681 -13.72 0.54 -19.80
CA PRO A 681 -12.89 0.81 -20.97
C PRO A 681 -11.39 0.65 -20.67
N GLY A 682 -10.67 -0.07 -21.53
CA GLY A 682 -9.26 -0.41 -21.34
C GLY A 682 -9.00 -1.62 -20.44
N ASN A 683 -10.06 -2.27 -19.94
CA ASN A 683 -10.03 -3.46 -19.09
C ASN A 683 -8.98 -3.36 -17.96
N PRO A 684 -9.04 -2.32 -17.11
CA PRO A 684 -8.04 -2.07 -16.06
C PRO A 684 -8.11 -3.13 -14.94
N VAL A 685 -9.24 -3.83 -14.78
CA VAL A 685 -9.46 -4.86 -13.75
C VAL A 685 -9.97 -6.14 -14.42
N THR A 686 -9.22 -7.23 -14.26
CA THR A 686 -9.53 -8.54 -14.85
C THR A 686 -9.86 -9.58 -13.78
N SER A 687 -10.46 -10.70 -14.19
CA SER A 687 -10.63 -11.87 -13.31
C SER A 687 -9.31 -12.39 -12.72
N TYR A 688 -8.20 -12.22 -13.44
CA TYR A 688 -6.88 -12.65 -12.98
C TYR A 688 -6.39 -11.77 -11.82
N HIS A 689 -6.58 -10.44 -11.89
CA HIS A 689 -6.30 -9.55 -10.76
C HIS A 689 -7.06 -9.98 -9.49
N MET A 690 -8.34 -10.37 -9.62
CA MET A 690 -9.13 -10.86 -8.48
C MET A 690 -8.55 -12.16 -7.89
N LYS A 691 -8.07 -13.08 -8.75
CA LYS A 691 -7.43 -14.33 -8.32
C LYS A 691 -6.10 -14.07 -7.61
N THR A 692 -5.27 -13.18 -8.16
CA THR A 692 -4.00 -12.76 -7.56
C THR A 692 -4.19 -12.10 -6.20
N LEU A 693 -5.17 -11.18 -6.07
CA LEU A 693 -5.44 -10.51 -4.81
C LEU A 693 -6.04 -11.45 -3.76
N LEU A 694 -6.83 -12.45 -4.18
CA LEU A 694 -7.30 -13.50 -3.28
C LEU A 694 -6.14 -14.33 -2.70
N LEU A 695 -5.11 -14.62 -3.49
CA LEU A 695 -3.91 -15.33 -3.01
C LEU A 695 -3.15 -14.50 -1.98
N TYR A 696 -2.94 -13.20 -2.23
CA TYR A 696 -2.35 -12.30 -1.23
C TYR A 696 -3.22 -12.15 0.02
N GLU A 697 -4.54 -12.18 -0.12
CA GLU A 697 -5.44 -12.16 1.04
C GLU A 697 -5.30 -13.42 1.90
N CYS A 698 -5.00 -14.58 1.29
CA CYS A 698 -4.71 -15.81 2.01
C CYS A 698 -3.42 -15.73 2.82
N GLU A 699 -2.39 -15.04 2.32
CA GLU A 699 -1.17 -14.78 3.10
C GLU A 699 -1.43 -13.88 4.32
N LYS A 700 -2.32 -12.88 4.18
CA LYS A 700 -2.72 -11.98 5.28
C LYS A 700 -3.59 -12.67 6.33
N HIS A 701 -4.41 -13.62 5.89
CA HIS A 701 -5.35 -14.38 6.70
C HIS A 701 -5.02 -15.88 6.59
N PRO A 702 -3.92 -16.33 7.22
CA PRO A 702 -3.34 -17.64 6.98
C PRO A 702 -4.12 -18.79 7.63
N HIS A 703 -5.00 -18.50 8.59
CA HIS A 703 -5.71 -19.55 9.34
C HIS A 703 -7.00 -19.98 8.62
N GLU A 704 -7.28 -21.29 8.58
CA GLU A 704 -8.48 -21.82 7.90
C GLU A 704 -9.79 -21.22 8.43
N ALA A 705 -9.89 -20.96 9.75
CA ALA A 705 -11.07 -20.33 10.36
C ALA A 705 -11.35 -18.91 9.83
N GLU A 706 -10.33 -18.20 9.33
CA GLU A 706 -10.51 -16.88 8.69
C GLU A 706 -11.11 -16.96 7.28
N TRP A 707 -11.25 -18.18 6.75
CA TRP A 707 -11.88 -18.51 5.48
C TRP A 707 -13.19 -19.28 5.64
N ASP A 708 -13.71 -19.42 6.87
CA ASP A 708 -15.05 -19.93 7.11
C ASP A 708 -16.12 -19.07 6.44
N GLU A 709 -17.29 -19.64 6.19
CA GLU A 709 -18.39 -18.97 5.49
C GLU A 709 -18.84 -17.67 6.18
N ILE A 710 -18.68 -17.56 7.50
CA ILE A 710 -18.99 -16.33 8.26
C ILE A 710 -18.02 -15.18 7.97
N CYS A 711 -16.82 -15.49 7.47
CA CYS A 711 -15.75 -14.54 7.19
C CYS A 711 -15.74 -14.08 5.73
N ILE A 712 -16.53 -14.70 4.85
CA ILE A 712 -16.50 -14.43 3.40
C ILE A 712 -16.75 -12.95 3.06
N ALA A 713 -17.62 -12.27 3.82
CA ALA A 713 -17.89 -10.85 3.66
C ALA A 713 -16.64 -10.00 3.92
N ASP A 714 -15.95 -10.29 5.02
CA ASP A 714 -14.70 -9.60 5.38
C ASP A 714 -13.61 -9.87 4.33
N ARG A 715 -13.51 -11.09 3.79
CA ARG A 715 -12.57 -11.44 2.72
C ARG A 715 -12.85 -10.67 1.43
N ILE A 716 -14.11 -10.61 0.99
CA ILE A 716 -14.49 -9.83 -0.20
C ILE A 716 -14.13 -8.35 -0.02
N ASN A 717 -14.49 -7.78 1.14
CA ASN A 717 -14.18 -6.39 1.44
C ASN A 717 -12.67 -6.13 1.47
N GLY A 718 -11.90 -7.00 2.13
CA GLY A 718 -10.43 -6.92 2.20
C GLY A 718 -9.79 -6.95 0.81
N ILE A 719 -10.24 -7.85 -0.07
CA ILE A 719 -9.75 -7.96 -1.44
C ILE A 719 -10.10 -6.72 -2.28
N LEU A 720 -11.32 -6.21 -2.19
CA LEU A 720 -11.72 -5.00 -2.93
C LEU A 720 -10.96 -3.76 -2.45
N LEU A 721 -10.69 -3.65 -1.14
CA LEU A 721 -9.85 -2.57 -0.60
C LEU A 721 -8.40 -2.70 -1.02
N GLN A 722 -7.87 -3.92 -1.05
CA GLN A 722 -6.55 -4.17 -1.61
C GLN A 722 -6.50 -3.82 -3.11
N LEU A 723 -7.57 -4.10 -3.87
CA LEU A 723 -7.66 -3.71 -5.28
C LEU A 723 -7.60 -2.19 -5.44
N ILE A 724 -8.34 -1.44 -4.63
CA ILE A 724 -8.28 0.03 -4.61
C ILE A 724 -6.86 0.51 -4.33
N SER A 725 -6.21 -0.07 -3.30
CA SER A 725 -4.82 0.22 -2.96
C SER A 725 -3.87 -0.04 -4.13
N CYS A 726 -3.98 -1.19 -4.79
CA CYS A 726 -3.18 -1.51 -5.98
C CYS A 726 -3.40 -0.52 -7.13
N LEU A 727 -4.65 -0.16 -7.40
CA LEU A 727 -5.01 0.76 -8.49
C LEU A 727 -4.46 2.18 -8.23
N GLN A 728 -4.60 2.68 -6.99
CA GLN A 728 -4.07 3.98 -6.58
C GLN A 728 -2.54 4.01 -6.59
N CYS A 729 -1.90 2.93 -6.14
CA CYS A 729 -0.44 2.77 -6.20
C CYS A 729 0.08 2.45 -7.61
N ARG A 730 -0.81 2.23 -8.59
CA ARG A 730 -0.51 1.83 -9.97
C ARG A 730 0.42 0.61 -10.05
N ARG A 731 0.24 -0.33 -9.12
CA ARG A 731 1.06 -1.55 -9.03
C ARG A 731 0.25 -2.71 -8.47
N CYS A 732 0.22 -3.81 -9.20
CA CYS A 732 -0.36 -5.08 -8.78
C CYS A 732 0.63 -6.21 -9.12
N PRO A 733 1.53 -6.59 -8.20
CA PRO A 733 2.50 -7.63 -8.46
C PRO A 733 1.82 -8.98 -8.70
N HIS A 734 2.36 -9.80 -9.61
CA HIS A 734 1.95 -11.19 -9.78
C HIS A 734 2.37 -12.01 -8.56
N TYR A 735 1.49 -12.91 -8.11
CA TYR A 735 1.66 -13.65 -6.85
C TYR A 735 2.96 -14.44 -6.77
N PHE A 736 3.21 -15.37 -7.71
CA PHE A 736 4.45 -16.16 -7.75
C PHE A 736 5.65 -15.43 -8.37
N LEU A 737 5.44 -14.28 -9.01
CA LEU A 737 6.44 -13.58 -9.83
C LEU A 737 6.40 -12.08 -9.49
N PRO A 738 6.86 -11.66 -8.30
CA PRO A 738 6.63 -10.31 -7.76
C PRO A 738 7.29 -9.19 -8.58
N ASN A 739 8.23 -9.55 -9.47
CA ASN A 739 8.86 -8.62 -10.42
C ASN A 739 7.97 -8.32 -11.64
N LEU A 740 6.94 -9.12 -11.89
CA LEU A 740 5.94 -8.88 -12.93
C LEU A 740 4.79 -8.07 -12.34
N ASP A 741 4.56 -6.87 -12.87
CA ASP A 741 3.43 -6.02 -12.51
C ASP A 741 2.28 -6.24 -13.50
N LEU A 742 1.12 -6.67 -13.00
CA LEU A 742 -0.08 -6.96 -13.78
C LEU A 742 -0.74 -5.70 -14.36
N PHE A 743 -0.44 -4.51 -13.81
CA PHE A 743 -0.91 -3.23 -14.36
C PHE A 743 0.01 -2.62 -15.41
N LYS A 744 1.13 -3.27 -15.74
CA LYS A 744 2.01 -2.81 -16.80
C LYS A 744 1.25 -2.73 -18.14
N GLY A 745 1.44 -1.63 -18.86
CA GLY A 745 0.73 -1.34 -20.12
C GLY A 745 -0.68 -0.76 -19.95
N LYS A 746 -1.24 -0.68 -18.73
CA LYS A 746 -2.54 -0.05 -18.48
C LYS A 746 -2.38 1.48 -18.38
N SER A 747 -3.36 2.22 -18.88
CA SER A 747 -3.33 3.68 -18.82
C SER A 747 -3.50 4.18 -17.37
N PRO A 748 -2.72 5.16 -16.91
CA PRO A 748 -2.87 5.72 -15.57
C PRO A 748 -4.27 6.26 -15.28
N SER A 749 -4.91 6.88 -16.29
CA SER A 749 -6.29 7.37 -16.20
C SER A 749 -7.31 6.24 -16.09
N GLY A 750 -7.08 5.10 -16.76
CA GLY A 750 -7.91 3.91 -16.66
C GLY A 750 -7.84 3.28 -15.27
N LEU A 751 -6.64 3.20 -14.68
CA LEU A 751 -6.44 2.71 -13.31
C LEU A 751 -7.11 3.62 -12.27
N GLU A 752 -7.00 4.95 -12.44
CA GLU A 752 -7.65 5.92 -11.55
C GLU A 752 -9.18 5.85 -11.63
N ASN A 753 -9.74 5.77 -12.84
CA ASN A 753 -11.18 5.59 -13.01
C ASN A 753 -11.65 4.26 -12.39
N ALA A 754 -10.90 3.18 -12.58
CA ALA A 754 -11.19 1.91 -11.93
C ALA A 754 -11.15 2.02 -10.41
N ALA A 755 -10.17 2.71 -9.83
CA ALA A 755 -10.10 2.93 -8.38
C ALA A 755 -11.38 3.59 -7.84
N LYS A 756 -11.89 4.61 -8.55
CA LYS A 756 -13.14 5.30 -8.21
C LYS A 756 -14.35 4.38 -8.29
N GLN A 757 -14.47 3.55 -9.33
CA GLN A 757 -15.60 2.61 -9.47
C GLN A 757 -15.54 1.48 -8.44
N VAL A 758 -14.36 0.90 -8.19
CA VAL A 758 -14.18 -0.11 -7.14
C VAL A 758 -14.52 0.49 -5.78
N TRP A 759 -14.05 1.70 -5.45
CA TRP A 759 -14.40 2.37 -4.21
C TRP A 759 -15.90 2.62 -4.07
N ARG A 760 -16.57 3.07 -5.14
CA ARG A 760 -18.03 3.24 -5.14
C ARG A 760 -18.75 1.93 -4.79
N LEU A 761 -18.37 0.84 -5.45
CA LEU A 761 -18.93 -0.49 -5.22
C LEU A 761 -18.66 -0.97 -3.79
N THR A 762 -17.42 -0.90 -3.31
CA THR A 762 -17.03 -1.31 -1.96
C THR A 762 -17.74 -0.50 -0.89
N ARG A 763 -17.87 0.83 -1.09
CA ARG A 763 -18.60 1.69 -0.17
C ARG A 763 -20.08 1.29 -0.09
N GLU A 764 -20.70 0.97 -1.22
CA GLU A 764 -22.09 0.50 -1.24
C GLU A 764 -22.24 -0.82 -0.48
N LEU A 765 -21.34 -1.78 -0.70
CA LEU A 765 -21.31 -3.06 0.02
C LEU A 765 -21.09 -2.90 1.54
N LEU A 766 -20.27 -1.94 1.96
CA LEU A 766 -19.96 -1.68 3.37
C LEU A 766 -21.06 -0.91 4.11
N THR A 767 -21.79 -0.04 3.41
CA THR A 767 -22.75 0.89 4.03
C THR A 767 -24.19 0.42 3.94
N ASN A 768 -24.52 -0.46 2.99
CA ASN A 768 -25.85 -0.97 2.79
C ASN A 768 -25.85 -2.51 2.79
N SER A 769 -26.41 -3.11 3.84
CA SER A 769 -26.51 -4.57 3.93
C SER A 769 -27.32 -5.21 2.80
N ARG A 770 -28.19 -4.45 2.10
CA ARG A 770 -28.98 -4.90 0.94
C ARG A 770 -28.37 -4.49 -0.41
N ALA A 771 -27.15 -3.96 -0.45
CA ALA A 771 -26.50 -3.55 -1.69
C ALA A 771 -26.51 -4.67 -2.75
N LEU A 772 -26.22 -5.89 -2.32
CA LEU A 772 -26.17 -7.08 -3.18
C LEU A 772 -27.49 -7.45 -3.85
N GLU A 773 -28.64 -6.94 -3.39
CA GLU A 773 -29.92 -7.17 -4.09
C GLU A 773 -30.03 -6.36 -5.39
N LYS A 774 -29.37 -5.20 -5.42
CA LYS A 774 -29.38 -4.26 -6.55
C LYS A 774 -28.21 -4.46 -7.51
N LEU A 775 -27.12 -5.08 -7.02
CA LEU A 775 -25.95 -5.47 -7.80
C LEU A 775 -26.25 -6.72 -8.64
#